data_AF-F9RV25-F1
#
_entry.id   AF-F9RV25-F1
#
_cell.length_a   1.000
_cell.length_b   1.000
_cell.length_c   1.000
_cell.angle_alpha   90.00
_cell.angle_beta   90.00
_cell.angle_gamma   90.00
#
_symmetry.space_group_name_H-M   'P 1'
#
loop_
_entity.id
_entity.type
_entity.pdbx_description
1 polymer ?
#
loop_
_entity_poly.entity_id
_entity_poly.type
_entity_poly.pdbx_seq_one_letter_code
_entity_poly.pdbx_strand_id
1 'polypeptide(L)'
;MITTLMAGLPLRYKMILPTWLMVTFIIGGIGALAIQFNVSSQKVNLDHRISVLTQAVANTLPAALTFDDSLSAQEQLNNLTFDPDIIAAQVLNSQHQGFIDIQRIPRGCAWNNGVVQCQSKEFEVHTTPISLGGEQLGTLKVWVSLEYLKAMANKLWTSLLIITLSLSVLAWLFARSLHRLIITPLSALHHSMEKMTRDGVLKKELPVLHDDELGKLTTCFNEMVSSLREREFQLHSALDSVEQKNRYIYRALDVMKRGIMVVSPGNTITYHNPAAARELKDIEHVNNTRCVLERYFEPRSAIEEVLAAIDNQQPLHAIEMRAIQTQRHYQVSCHPMDENKHVLLQLEDITARHLAEHRRKLVELMFEQNQDAVLVVSRNFKVEMQNQQSHQWFGPLDSLYDLAFDNKFNNLKQLKTLLKNGRLSLETKVRCKTDWLPCQLTVRSLRNAKGKVEALVFTLIDQSVELELKRLNYVANHDQLTGLANRANAVHRLQESHNNGESQMVCFIDLDGFKAINDEHGHAVGDQLLCMVGKRLTSCLAQEDIVSRLAGDEFLLGINGMCSSPSIFNRVVEKLSTPFMIDGVACQVTASLGISYWPATDTTSLDQKITEADEAMYIAKRQGKNQFYCLDHIHARSNETEVGQSA
;
A
#
# COMPACT_ATOMS: atom_id res chain seq x y z
N MET A 1 0.95 53.69 61.82
CA MET A 1 0.03 54.61 61.10
C MET A 1 0.55 55.02 59.73
N ILE A 2 1.73 55.66 59.61
CA ILE A 2 2.33 55.98 58.28
C ILE A 2 2.65 54.70 57.49
N THR A 3 3.25 53.70 58.15
CA THR A 3 3.59 52.38 57.57
C THR A 3 2.39 51.65 56.97
N THR A 4 1.26 51.64 57.67
CA THR A 4 0.00 51.03 57.21
C THR A 4 -0.63 51.78 56.05
N LEU A 5 -0.53 53.13 56.01
CA LEU A 5 -1.02 53.93 54.89
C LEU A 5 -0.18 53.71 53.62
N MET A 6 1.15 53.57 53.78
CA MET A 6 2.08 53.28 52.69
C MET A 6 1.90 51.88 52.09
N ALA A 7 1.44 50.89 52.88
CA ALA A 7 1.34 49.49 52.44
C ALA A 7 0.44 49.28 51.20
N GLY A 8 -0.66 50.02 51.08
CA GLY A 8 -1.60 49.91 49.95
C GLY A 8 -1.17 50.60 48.65
N LEU A 9 -0.09 51.39 48.66
CA LEU A 9 0.31 52.17 47.47
C LEU A 9 1.08 51.34 46.44
N PRO A 10 0.90 51.61 45.12
CA PRO A 10 1.77 51.08 44.07
C PRO A 10 3.25 51.41 44.30
N LEU A 11 4.15 50.50 43.91
CA LEU A 11 5.60 50.55 44.21
C LEU A 11 6.26 51.90 43.86
N ARG A 12 5.81 52.55 42.77
CA ARG A 12 6.27 53.88 42.34
C ARG A 12 6.12 54.96 43.42
N TYR A 13 5.03 54.96 44.19
CA TYR A 13 4.81 55.96 45.25
C TYR A 13 5.52 55.59 46.56
N LYS A 14 5.67 54.29 46.86
CA LYS A 14 6.43 53.78 48.02
C LYS A 14 7.91 54.21 47.98
N MET A 15 8.50 54.29 46.79
CA MET A 15 9.90 54.73 46.59
C MET A 15 10.04 56.26 46.56
N ILE A 16 9.22 56.95 45.75
CA ILE A 16 9.45 58.36 45.41
C ILE A 16 9.01 59.31 46.53
N LEU A 17 7.89 59.03 47.21
CA LEU A 17 7.32 59.99 48.17
C LEU A 17 8.15 60.12 49.47
N PRO A 18 8.61 59.04 50.14
CA PRO A 18 9.38 59.17 51.38
C PRO A 18 10.75 59.80 51.18
N THR A 19 11.45 59.44 50.11
CA THR A 19 12.80 59.94 49.80
C THR A 19 12.78 61.44 49.50
N TRP A 20 11.83 61.89 48.69
CA TRP A 20 11.62 63.31 48.37
C TRP A 20 11.29 64.15 49.61
N LEU A 21 10.38 63.68 50.48
CA LEU A 21 10.04 64.35 51.73
C LEU A 21 11.23 64.41 52.70
N MET A 22 11.95 63.30 52.87
CA MET A 22 13.10 63.20 53.77
C MET A 22 14.22 64.17 53.37
N VAL A 23 14.60 64.20 52.09
CA VAL A 23 15.63 65.12 51.57
C VAL A 23 15.22 66.58 51.76
N THR A 24 13.97 66.92 51.42
CA THR A 24 13.45 68.30 51.57
C THR A 24 13.46 68.74 53.05
N PHE A 25 13.05 67.87 53.97
CA PHE A 25 13.03 68.16 55.41
C PHE A 25 14.44 68.31 56.02
N ILE A 26 15.38 67.45 55.64
CA ILE A 26 16.77 67.49 56.14
C ILE A 26 17.45 68.80 55.72
N ILE A 27 17.34 69.22 54.46
CA ILE A 27 17.97 70.45 53.97
C ILE A 27 17.38 71.68 54.67
N GLY A 28 16.05 71.73 54.82
CA GLY A 28 15.38 72.82 55.54
C GLY A 28 15.77 72.90 57.01
N GLY A 29 15.78 71.76 57.72
CA GLY A 29 16.14 71.69 59.13
C GLY A 29 17.59 72.04 59.44
N ILE A 30 18.55 71.49 58.68
CA ILE A 30 19.97 71.80 58.85
C ILE A 30 20.25 73.27 58.49
N GLY A 31 19.65 73.78 57.41
CA GLY A 31 19.78 75.18 57.02
C GLY A 31 19.25 76.14 58.09
N ALA A 32 18.08 75.87 58.67
CA ALA A 32 17.50 76.67 59.75
C ALA A 32 18.43 76.76 60.96
N LEU A 33 18.98 75.63 61.40
CA LEU A 33 19.93 75.56 62.52
C LEU A 33 21.23 76.32 62.21
N ALA A 34 21.76 76.19 61.00
CA ALA A 34 22.97 76.90 60.58
C ALA A 34 22.80 78.43 60.56
N ILE A 35 21.64 78.93 60.13
CA ILE A 35 21.31 80.37 60.18
C ILE A 35 21.23 80.85 61.63
N GLN A 36 20.52 80.11 62.50
CA GLN A 36 20.38 80.46 63.91
C GLN A 36 21.74 80.50 64.63
N PHE A 37 22.61 79.53 64.36
CA PHE A 37 23.97 79.51 64.90
C PHE A 37 24.82 80.68 64.40
N ASN A 38 24.77 80.99 63.09
CA ASN A 38 25.53 82.08 62.50
C ASN A 38 25.12 83.45 63.07
N VAL A 39 23.81 83.72 63.17
CA VAL A 39 23.30 84.98 63.76
C VAL A 39 23.69 85.11 65.23
N SER A 40 23.63 84.01 66.01
CA SER A 40 24.07 83.98 67.41
C SER A 40 25.57 84.29 67.55
N SER A 41 26.42 83.65 66.73
CA SER A 41 27.86 83.90 66.71
C SER A 41 28.20 85.35 66.33
N GLN A 42 27.49 85.92 65.34
CA GLN A 42 27.72 87.30 64.91
C GLN A 42 27.24 88.33 65.95
N LYS A 43 26.21 88.03 66.76
CA LYS A 43 25.89 88.87 67.93
C LYS A 43 27.03 88.84 68.96
N VAL A 44 27.54 87.67 69.35
CA VAL A 44 28.63 87.57 70.35
C VAL A 44 29.88 88.32 69.88
N ASN A 45 30.20 88.28 68.58
CA ASN A 45 31.29 89.07 68.00
C ASN A 45 31.05 90.59 68.09
N LEU A 46 29.81 91.05 67.89
CA LEU A 46 29.43 92.45 68.04
C LEU A 46 29.57 92.91 69.50
N ASP A 47 29.01 92.15 70.46
CA ASP A 47 29.10 92.47 71.89
C ASP A 47 30.55 92.55 72.37
N HIS A 48 31.42 91.63 71.93
CA HIS A 48 32.85 91.68 72.25
C HIS A 48 33.56 92.89 71.60
N ARG A 49 33.22 93.25 70.35
CA ARG A 49 33.80 94.42 69.66
C ARG A 49 33.44 95.72 70.39
N ILE A 50 32.17 95.88 70.74
CA ILE A 50 31.67 97.04 71.49
C ILE A 50 32.30 97.11 72.88
N SER A 51 32.36 96.01 73.63
CA SER A 51 32.96 95.97 74.97
C SER A 51 34.42 96.46 74.97
N VAL A 52 35.24 96.03 73.99
CA VAL A 52 36.62 96.49 73.86
C VAL A 52 36.72 97.98 73.53
N LEU A 53 35.91 98.48 72.58
CA LEU A 53 35.89 99.90 72.21
C LEU A 53 35.45 100.80 73.38
N THR A 54 34.41 100.37 74.10
CA THR A 54 33.87 101.11 75.24
C THR A 54 34.81 101.11 76.44
N GLN A 55 35.54 100.02 76.70
CA GLN A 55 36.58 100.02 77.74
C GLN A 55 37.79 100.88 77.36
N ALA A 56 38.19 100.89 76.08
CA ALA A 56 39.30 101.74 75.61
C ALA A 56 39.01 103.23 75.83
N VAL A 57 37.80 103.70 75.49
CA VAL A 57 37.38 105.09 75.71
C VAL A 57 37.10 105.38 77.19
N ALA A 58 36.51 104.44 77.94
CA ALA A 58 36.33 104.58 79.38
C ALA A 58 37.66 104.75 80.15
N ASN A 59 38.77 104.24 79.61
CA ASN A 59 40.11 104.43 80.19
C ASN A 59 40.75 105.79 79.88
N THR A 60 40.28 106.55 78.87
CA THR A 60 40.83 107.88 78.53
C THR A 60 40.03 109.03 79.14
N LEU A 61 38.73 108.83 79.38
CA LEU A 61 37.83 109.78 80.03
C LEU A 61 38.13 110.19 81.51
N PRO A 62 38.87 109.45 82.36
CA PRO A 62 39.05 109.82 83.77
C PRO A 62 39.64 111.21 83.99
N ALA A 63 40.70 111.57 83.23
CA ALA A 63 41.34 112.88 83.38
C ALA A 63 40.38 114.04 83.06
N ALA A 64 39.63 113.92 81.97
CA ALA A 64 38.67 114.93 81.55
C ALA A 64 37.49 115.07 82.55
N LEU A 65 37.04 113.96 83.17
CA LEU A 65 36.05 114.00 84.25
C LEU A 65 36.60 114.58 85.56
N THR A 66 37.88 114.36 85.89
CA THR A 66 38.51 114.94 87.10
C THR A 66 38.76 116.45 86.97
N PHE A 67 38.99 116.95 85.75
CA PHE A 67 39.26 118.38 85.49
C PHE A 67 38.08 119.16 84.90
N ASP A 68 36.89 118.56 84.83
CA ASP A 68 35.65 119.14 84.24
C ASP A 68 35.82 119.58 82.76
N ASP A 69 36.80 119.00 82.06
CA ASP A 69 37.16 119.36 80.69
C ASP A 69 36.25 118.67 79.68
N SER A 70 35.14 119.34 79.40
CA SER A 70 34.16 118.88 78.42
C SER A 70 34.68 118.84 76.98
N LEU A 71 35.72 119.60 76.61
CA LEU A 71 36.29 119.56 75.26
C LEU A 71 37.15 118.30 75.09
N SER A 72 38.06 118.01 76.03
CA SER A 72 38.86 116.79 75.99
C SER A 72 38.00 115.53 76.03
N ALA A 73 36.95 115.49 76.87
CA ALA A 73 36.05 114.34 76.91
C ALA A 73 35.20 114.19 75.63
N GLN A 74 34.81 115.29 74.96
CA GLN A 74 34.15 115.22 73.64
C GLN A 74 35.07 114.60 72.58
N GLU A 75 36.34 115.00 72.53
CA GLU A 75 37.33 114.43 71.59
C GLU A 75 37.56 112.93 71.85
N GLN A 76 37.67 112.51 73.11
CA GLN A 76 37.80 111.09 73.45
C GLN A 76 36.53 110.29 73.09
N LEU A 77 35.35 110.83 73.37
CA LEU A 77 34.07 110.17 73.10
C LEU A 77 33.78 110.04 71.59
N ASN A 78 34.22 111.01 70.78
CA ASN A 78 34.10 110.99 69.32
C ASN A 78 34.75 109.74 68.69
N ASN A 79 35.73 109.11 69.33
CA ASN A 79 36.34 107.86 68.83
C ASN A 79 35.35 106.70 68.70
N LEU A 80 34.24 106.70 69.44
CA LEU A 80 33.18 105.71 69.28
C LEU A 80 32.37 105.89 67.98
N THR A 81 32.35 107.09 67.39
CA THR A 81 31.57 107.37 66.17
C THR A 81 32.11 106.69 64.90
N PHE A 82 33.35 106.19 64.94
CA PHE A 82 33.96 105.42 63.87
C PHE A 82 33.33 104.03 63.69
N ASP A 83 32.74 103.46 64.74
CA ASP A 83 31.98 102.21 64.63
C ASP A 83 30.57 102.50 64.08
N PRO A 84 30.16 101.89 62.95
CA PRO A 84 28.87 102.20 62.31
C PRO A 84 27.67 101.61 63.06
N ASP A 85 27.87 100.64 63.95
CA ASP A 85 26.78 100.06 64.76
C ASP A 85 26.49 100.90 66.01
N ILE A 86 27.42 101.77 66.45
CA ILE A 86 27.19 102.72 67.56
C ILE A 86 26.34 103.90 67.08
N ILE A 87 25.11 104.01 67.62
CA ILE A 87 24.15 105.06 67.25
C ILE A 87 24.10 106.23 68.25
N ALA A 88 24.55 106.01 69.49
CA ALA A 88 24.74 107.06 70.50
C ALA A 88 25.67 106.58 71.62
N ALA A 89 26.28 107.52 72.34
CA ALA A 89 26.94 107.26 73.61
C ALA A 89 26.82 108.45 74.55
N GLN A 90 26.82 108.22 75.86
CA GLN A 90 26.72 109.25 76.89
C GLN A 90 27.64 108.94 78.07
N VAL A 91 28.37 109.95 78.53
CA VAL A 91 29.14 109.93 79.77
C VAL A 91 28.27 110.52 80.88
N LEU A 92 28.06 109.76 81.93
CA LEU A 92 27.43 110.19 83.18
C LEU A 92 28.50 110.39 84.25
N ASN A 93 28.41 111.49 85.01
CA ASN A 93 29.27 111.72 86.18
C ASN A 93 28.89 110.81 87.37
N SER A 94 29.61 110.91 88.48
CA SER A 94 29.34 110.14 89.70
C SER A 94 27.93 110.36 90.28
N GLN A 95 27.35 111.56 90.08
CA GLN A 95 25.97 111.89 90.43
C GLN A 95 24.93 111.39 89.41
N HIS A 96 25.35 110.59 88.41
CA HIS A 96 24.55 110.05 87.32
C HIS A 96 23.90 111.11 86.41
N GLN A 97 24.40 112.34 86.43
CA GLN A 97 24.00 113.41 85.53
C GLN A 97 24.80 113.33 84.23
N GLY A 98 24.19 113.72 83.10
CA GLY A 98 24.87 113.77 81.80
C GLY A 98 25.98 114.81 81.79
N PHE A 99 27.21 114.35 81.56
CA PHE A 99 28.38 115.20 81.34
C PHE A 99 28.50 115.57 79.85
N ILE A 100 28.49 114.57 78.97
CA ILE A 100 28.56 114.71 77.50
C ILE A 100 27.78 113.58 76.84
N ASP A 101 27.20 113.81 75.66
CA ASP A 101 26.77 112.75 74.75
C ASP A 101 27.19 112.97 73.29
N ILE A 102 27.20 111.89 72.51
CA ILE A 102 27.29 111.87 71.06
C ILE A 102 26.04 111.21 70.48
N GLN A 103 25.49 111.80 69.43
CA GLN A 103 24.21 111.39 68.84
C GLN A 103 24.37 111.16 67.33
N ARG A 104 24.24 109.90 66.89
CA ARG A 104 24.21 109.47 65.48
C ARG A 104 22.87 108.78 65.17
N ILE A 105 21.79 109.44 65.58
CA ILE A 105 20.45 108.86 65.69
C ILE A 105 19.87 108.54 64.30
N PRO A 106 19.47 107.29 64.02
CA PRO A 106 18.88 106.93 62.75
C PRO A 106 17.44 107.45 62.63
N ARG A 107 16.98 107.70 61.40
CA ARG A 107 15.61 108.16 61.10
C ARG A 107 14.57 107.23 61.75
N GLY A 108 13.60 107.80 62.47
CA GLY A 108 12.58 107.05 63.22
C GLY A 108 12.91 106.82 64.71
N CYS A 109 14.01 107.41 65.20
CA CYS A 109 14.37 107.44 66.62
C CYS A 109 14.55 108.90 67.10
N ALA A 110 14.50 109.10 68.41
CA ALA A 110 14.75 110.38 69.08
C ALA A 110 15.58 110.19 70.36
N TRP A 111 16.30 111.24 70.79
CA TRP A 111 16.98 111.30 72.09
C TRP A 111 16.07 112.02 73.08
N ASN A 112 15.82 111.40 74.23
CA ASN A 112 14.93 111.92 75.25
C ASN A 112 15.51 111.61 76.63
N ASN A 113 15.87 112.64 77.39
CA ASN A 113 16.43 112.55 78.75
C ASN A 113 17.58 111.51 78.90
N GLY A 114 18.53 111.48 77.96
CA GLY A 114 19.68 110.56 77.99
C GLY A 114 19.35 109.11 77.55
N VAL A 115 18.26 108.91 76.82
CA VAL A 115 17.86 107.59 76.29
C VAL A 115 17.42 107.70 74.83
N VAL A 116 17.92 106.79 73.98
CA VAL A 116 17.39 106.59 72.63
C VAL A 116 16.01 105.94 72.70
N GLN A 117 15.00 106.55 72.07
CA GLN A 117 13.67 105.98 71.86
C GLN A 117 13.44 105.74 70.36
N CYS A 118 13.14 104.51 69.95
CA CYS A 118 12.84 104.14 68.56
C CYS A 118 11.49 103.45 68.45
N GLN A 119 10.77 103.63 67.34
CA GLN A 119 9.47 102.98 67.13
C GLN A 119 9.56 101.52 66.66
N SER A 120 10.61 101.15 65.92
CA SER A 120 10.70 99.85 65.24
C SER A 120 12.13 99.29 65.06
N LYS A 121 13.16 100.02 65.50
CA LYS A 121 14.56 99.56 65.48
C LYS A 121 14.91 98.99 66.85
N GLU A 122 15.47 97.79 66.86
CA GLU A 122 16.07 97.19 68.05
C GLU A 122 17.52 97.64 68.20
N PHE A 123 17.86 97.98 69.43
CA PHE A 123 19.19 98.39 69.85
C PHE A 123 19.50 97.80 71.22
N GLU A 124 20.79 97.64 71.51
CA GLU A 124 21.28 97.12 72.78
C GLU A 124 22.08 98.21 73.52
N VAL A 125 22.03 98.23 74.86
CA VAL A 125 22.66 99.28 75.67
C VAL A 125 23.78 98.68 76.49
N HIS A 126 25.01 98.90 76.06
CA HIS A 126 26.22 98.55 76.79
C HIS A 126 26.55 99.66 77.80
N THR A 127 27.04 99.29 79.00
CA THR A 127 27.42 100.26 80.05
C THR A 127 28.76 99.85 80.67
N THR A 128 29.76 100.73 80.58
CA THR A 128 31.09 100.53 81.19
C THR A 128 31.35 101.57 82.29
N PRO A 129 31.87 101.17 83.46
CA PRO A 129 32.26 102.12 84.50
C PRO A 129 33.53 102.88 84.09
N ILE A 130 33.61 104.15 84.48
CA ILE A 130 34.82 104.98 84.33
C ILE A 130 35.45 105.12 85.72
N SER A 131 36.71 104.73 85.89
CA SER A 131 37.39 104.74 87.18
C SER A 131 38.86 105.14 87.09
N LEU A 132 39.39 105.65 88.22
CA LEU A 132 40.80 106.01 88.39
C LEU A 132 41.25 105.57 89.78
N GLY A 133 42.38 104.87 89.89
CA GLY A 133 42.91 104.39 91.18
C GLY A 133 42.00 103.39 91.94
N GLY A 134 40.89 102.96 91.35
CA GLY A 134 39.85 102.13 91.98
C GLY A 134 38.57 102.89 92.35
N GLU A 135 38.56 104.22 92.30
CA GLU A 135 37.37 105.05 92.53
C GLU A 135 36.58 105.23 91.22
N GLN A 136 35.24 105.11 91.28
CA GLN A 136 34.38 105.26 90.10
C GLN A 136 33.95 106.72 89.92
N LEU A 137 34.47 107.35 88.87
CA LEU A 137 34.20 108.75 88.51
C LEU A 137 32.92 108.91 87.68
N GLY A 138 32.45 107.85 87.01
CA GLY A 138 31.27 107.91 86.16
C GLY A 138 30.86 106.58 85.51
N THR A 139 29.96 106.66 84.52
CA THR A 139 29.61 105.56 83.62
C THR A 139 29.50 106.03 82.17
N LEU A 140 30.03 105.25 81.24
CA LEU A 140 29.83 105.39 79.81
C LEU A 140 28.71 104.44 79.37
N LYS A 141 27.63 104.98 78.81
CA LYS A 141 26.54 104.22 78.19
C LYS A 141 26.62 104.32 76.67
N VAL A 142 26.40 103.22 75.96
CA VAL A 142 26.52 103.14 74.50
C VAL A 142 25.35 102.34 73.91
N TRP A 143 24.70 102.91 72.89
CA TRP A 143 23.58 102.32 72.18
C TRP A 143 24.05 101.73 70.85
N VAL A 144 23.77 100.46 70.62
CA VAL A 144 24.26 99.67 69.48
C VAL A 144 23.10 99.16 68.63
N SER A 145 23.13 99.33 67.31
CA SER A 145 22.08 98.88 66.39
C SER A 145 22.15 97.38 66.09
N LEU A 146 21.01 96.69 66.13
CA LEU A 146 20.88 95.29 65.71
C LEU A 146 20.33 95.15 64.27
N GLU A 147 20.15 96.25 63.56
CA GLU A 147 19.54 96.31 62.22
C GLU A 147 20.34 95.54 61.16
N TYR A 148 21.68 95.58 61.24
CA TYR A 148 22.56 94.81 60.34
C TYR A 148 22.35 93.30 60.50
N LEU A 149 22.33 92.80 61.75
CA LEU A 149 22.14 91.37 62.04
C LEU A 149 20.76 90.88 61.57
N LYS A 150 19.71 91.68 61.72
CA LYS A 150 18.37 91.37 61.18
C LYS A 150 18.33 91.35 59.65
N ALA A 151 18.94 92.33 59.00
CA ALA A 151 19.01 92.38 57.54
C ALA A 151 19.80 91.20 56.95
N MET A 152 20.87 90.78 57.64
CA MET A 152 21.64 89.57 57.30
C MET A 152 20.80 88.29 57.49
N ALA A 153 20.13 88.14 58.64
CA ALA A 153 19.27 86.99 58.92
C ALA A 153 18.16 86.82 57.86
N ASN A 154 17.49 87.91 57.47
CA ASN A 154 16.43 87.87 56.45
C ASN A 154 16.95 87.47 55.06
N LYS A 155 18.16 87.90 54.67
CA LYS A 155 18.82 87.46 53.44
C LYS A 155 19.15 85.97 53.48
N LEU A 156 19.63 85.47 54.63
CA LEU A 156 19.92 84.04 54.79
C LEU A 156 18.65 83.19 54.72
N TRP A 157 17.57 83.56 55.42
CA TRP A 157 16.29 82.83 55.40
C TRP A 157 15.65 82.79 54.01
N THR A 158 15.67 83.91 53.28
CA THR A 158 15.16 83.95 51.90
C THR A 158 16.00 83.11 50.95
N SER A 159 17.32 83.07 51.11
CA SER A 159 18.18 82.18 50.31
C SER A 159 17.91 80.69 50.58
N LEU A 160 17.69 80.30 51.85
CA LEU A 160 17.38 78.93 52.24
C LEU A 160 16.06 78.43 51.63
N LEU A 161 15.03 79.29 51.55
CA LEU A 161 13.75 78.93 50.95
C LEU A 161 13.86 78.65 49.44
N ILE A 162 14.71 79.41 48.74
CA ILE A 162 14.97 79.20 47.30
C ILE A 162 15.80 77.91 47.08
N ILE A 163 16.81 77.68 47.91
CA ILE A 163 17.67 76.48 47.85
C ILE A 163 16.88 75.20 48.15
N THR A 164 16.05 75.20 49.21
CA THR A 164 15.22 74.03 49.56
C THR A 164 14.21 73.70 48.46
N LEU A 165 13.52 74.70 47.89
CA LEU A 165 12.55 74.49 46.81
C LEU A 165 13.21 73.91 45.54
N SER A 166 14.35 74.48 45.11
CA SER A 166 15.05 74.02 43.90
C SER A 166 15.62 72.61 44.05
N LEU A 167 16.23 72.28 45.19
CA LEU A 167 16.71 70.91 45.47
C LEU A 167 15.56 69.91 45.61
N SER A 168 14.41 70.32 46.13
CA SER A 168 13.20 69.50 46.20
C SER A 168 12.69 69.11 44.81
N VAL A 169 12.66 70.05 43.84
CA VAL A 169 12.30 69.76 42.44
C VAL A 169 13.33 68.82 41.79
N LEU A 170 14.63 69.04 42.02
CA LEU A 170 15.70 68.19 41.47
C LEU A 170 15.59 66.74 41.99
N ALA A 171 15.34 66.56 43.30
CA ALA A 171 15.15 65.24 43.90
C ALA A 171 13.95 64.48 43.31
N TRP A 172 12.84 65.18 43.00
CA TRP A 172 11.68 64.58 42.34
C TRP A 172 12.00 64.12 40.90
N LEU A 173 12.74 64.93 40.13
CA LEU A 173 13.19 64.56 38.78
C LEU A 173 14.13 63.35 38.80
N PHE A 174 15.08 63.30 39.75
CA PHE A 174 15.99 62.17 39.91
C PHE A 174 15.24 60.87 40.26
N ALA A 175 14.33 60.92 41.23
CA ALA A 175 13.52 59.77 41.64
C ALA A 175 12.60 59.26 40.50
N ARG A 176 12.09 60.17 39.65
CA ARG A 176 11.34 59.83 38.43
C ARG A 176 12.20 59.14 37.37
N SER A 177 13.48 59.53 37.24
CA SER A 177 14.43 58.89 36.32
C SER A 177 14.75 57.46 36.75
N LEU A 178 15.12 57.28 38.02
CA LEU A 178 15.48 55.98 38.61
C LEU A 178 14.32 54.95 38.52
N HIS A 179 13.07 55.41 38.62
CA HIS A 179 11.89 54.56 38.39
C HIS A 179 11.79 54.00 36.96
N ARG A 180 12.17 54.79 35.94
CA ARG A 180 12.17 54.33 34.53
C ARG A 180 13.28 53.32 34.26
N LEU A 181 14.49 53.61 34.73
CA LEU A 181 15.67 52.78 34.50
C LEU A 181 15.53 51.39 35.16
N ILE A 182 15.15 51.34 36.45
CA ILE A 182 15.21 50.09 37.23
C ILE A 182 13.87 49.34 37.25
N ILE A 183 12.77 50.03 37.57
CA ILE A 183 11.51 49.35 37.94
C ILE A 183 10.72 48.90 36.70
N THR A 184 10.85 49.61 35.57
CA THR A 184 10.14 49.23 34.32
C THR A 184 10.64 47.92 33.70
N PRO A 185 11.96 47.69 33.45
CA PRO A 185 12.42 46.41 32.91
C PRO A 185 12.18 45.24 33.87
N LEU A 186 12.39 45.44 35.18
CA LEU A 186 12.15 44.40 36.19
C LEU A 186 10.68 43.92 36.18
N SER A 187 9.72 44.85 36.03
CA SER A 187 8.30 44.52 35.93
C SER A 187 7.94 43.76 34.64
N ALA A 188 8.63 44.03 33.53
CA ALA A 188 8.42 43.32 32.27
C ALA A 188 8.94 41.88 32.34
N LEU A 189 10.12 41.67 32.95
CA LEU A 189 10.70 40.36 33.17
C LEU A 189 9.81 39.50 34.10
N HIS A 190 9.32 40.09 35.20
CA HIS A 190 8.38 39.41 36.12
C HIS A 190 7.10 38.93 35.44
N HIS A 191 6.41 39.80 34.69
CA HIS A 191 5.16 39.42 34.02
C HIS A 191 5.39 38.40 32.89
N SER A 192 6.58 38.40 32.27
CA SER A 192 6.97 37.40 31.27
C SER A 192 7.17 36.02 31.88
N MET A 193 7.75 35.93 33.09
CA MET A 193 7.83 34.68 33.87
C MET A 193 6.45 34.18 34.32
N GLU A 194 5.56 35.08 34.77
CA GLU A 194 4.17 34.73 35.10
C GLU A 194 3.41 34.19 33.88
N LYS A 195 3.64 34.78 32.70
CA LYS A 195 3.01 34.32 31.46
C LYS A 195 3.56 32.97 31.01
N MET A 196 4.87 32.76 31.08
CA MET A 196 5.52 31.50 30.68
C MET A 196 5.01 30.28 31.49
N THR A 197 4.69 30.47 32.78
CA THR A 197 4.15 29.38 33.63
C THR A 197 2.67 29.06 33.39
N ARG A 198 1.95 29.84 32.57
CA ARG A 198 0.56 29.59 32.17
C ARG A 198 0.41 29.22 30.69
N ASP A 199 1.11 29.93 29.81
CA ASP A 199 0.92 29.87 28.35
C ASP A 199 2.01 29.03 27.64
N GLY A 200 3.02 28.55 28.38
CA GLY A 200 4.17 27.80 27.84
C GLY A 200 5.34 28.68 27.40
N VAL A 201 6.34 28.07 26.75
CA VAL A 201 7.60 28.72 26.38
C VAL A 201 7.38 29.90 25.41
N LEU A 202 7.94 31.06 25.76
CA LEU A 202 7.76 32.30 25.01
C LEU A 202 8.35 32.22 23.60
N LYS A 203 7.52 32.51 22.58
CA LYS A 203 7.93 32.49 21.16
C LYS A 203 8.83 33.67 20.73
N LYS A 204 9.05 34.66 21.60
CA LYS A 204 9.85 35.85 21.33
C LYS A 204 10.60 36.28 22.59
N GLU A 205 11.88 36.58 22.41
CA GLU A 205 12.80 37.11 23.43
C GLU A 205 12.41 38.50 23.93
N LEU A 206 12.85 38.84 25.14
CA LEU A 206 12.71 40.17 25.71
C LEU A 206 13.82 41.10 25.19
N PRO A 207 13.50 42.36 24.83
CA PRO A 207 14.51 43.31 24.38
C PRO A 207 15.44 43.69 25.53
N VAL A 208 16.74 43.49 25.33
CA VAL A 208 17.79 43.97 26.23
C VAL A 208 17.90 45.49 26.07
N LEU A 209 17.36 46.24 27.04
CA LEU A 209 17.24 47.71 26.98
C LEU A 209 18.43 48.47 27.61
N HIS A 210 19.30 47.76 28.34
CA HIS A 210 20.42 48.31 29.12
C HIS A 210 21.61 47.35 29.00
N ASP A 211 22.84 47.83 29.21
CA ASP A 211 24.09 47.03 29.15
C ASP A 211 24.68 46.78 30.56
N ASP A 212 23.78 46.69 31.54
CA ASP A 212 24.07 46.59 32.98
C ASP A 212 23.66 45.21 33.54
N GLU A 213 23.54 45.08 34.87
CA GLU A 213 23.06 43.86 35.53
C GLU A 213 21.62 43.49 35.14
N LEU A 214 20.76 44.48 34.83
CA LEU A 214 19.38 44.24 34.35
C LEU A 214 19.40 43.78 32.89
N GLY A 215 20.31 44.32 32.09
CA GLY A 215 20.62 43.85 30.75
C GLY A 215 21.04 42.39 30.74
N LYS A 216 22.09 42.05 31.51
CA LYS A 216 22.62 40.69 31.66
C LYS A 216 21.56 39.71 32.20
N LEU A 217 20.75 40.11 33.18
CA LEU A 217 19.65 39.28 33.68
C LEU A 217 18.60 39.00 32.59
N THR A 218 18.32 39.98 31.73
CA THR A 218 17.42 39.79 30.57
C THR A 218 18.05 38.84 29.53
N THR A 219 19.35 38.94 29.29
CA THR A 219 20.10 38.03 28.41
C THR A 219 20.09 36.59 28.94
N CYS A 220 20.45 36.35 30.20
CA CYS A 220 20.43 35.01 30.80
C CYS A 220 19.00 34.42 30.86
N PHE A 221 17.96 35.25 30.98
CA PHE A 221 16.58 34.81 30.86
C PHE A 221 16.25 34.35 29.42
N ASN A 222 16.66 35.11 28.40
CA ASN A 222 16.50 34.72 27.00
C ASN A 222 17.27 33.42 26.69
N GLU A 223 18.50 33.26 27.18
CA GLU A 223 19.32 32.03 27.05
C GLU A 223 18.65 30.80 27.71
N MET A 224 18.00 30.99 28.86
CA MET A 224 17.23 29.93 29.51
C MET A 224 16.01 29.54 28.67
N VAL A 225 15.31 30.52 28.09
CA VAL A 225 14.15 30.30 27.22
C VAL A 225 14.55 29.58 25.93
N SER A 226 15.68 29.93 25.30
CA SER A 226 16.19 29.21 24.12
C SER A 226 16.62 27.78 24.46
N SER A 227 17.32 27.58 25.58
CA SER A 227 17.76 26.25 26.03
C SER A 227 16.58 25.31 26.33
N LEU A 228 15.51 25.82 26.94
CA LEU A 228 14.28 25.06 27.19
C LEU A 228 13.59 24.68 25.87
N ARG A 229 13.49 25.63 24.93
CA ARG A 229 12.89 25.41 23.61
C ARG A 229 13.66 24.37 22.78
N GLU A 230 14.99 24.38 22.85
CA GLU A 230 15.80 23.34 22.19
C GLU A 230 15.53 21.95 22.82
N ARG A 231 15.44 21.87 24.15
CA ARG A 231 15.16 20.62 24.85
C ARG A 231 13.76 20.06 24.56
N GLU A 232 12.74 20.92 24.42
CA GLU A 232 11.41 20.53 23.95
C GLU A 232 11.47 19.97 22.51
N PHE A 233 12.23 20.60 21.62
CA PHE A 233 12.40 20.16 20.24
C PHE A 233 13.15 18.81 20.13
N GLN A 234 14.22 18.62 20.92
CA GLN A 234 14.93 17.34 21.01
C GLN A 234 14.01 16.21 21.51
N LEU A 235 13.15 16.48 22.51
CA LEU A 235 12.21 15.49 23.04
C LEU A 235 11.15 15.07 22.00
N HIS A 236 10.58 16.03 21.27
CA HIS A 236 9.65 15.72 20.17
C HIS A 236 10.35 14.92 19.06
N SER A 237 11.56 15.33 18.65
CA SER A 237 12.35 14.63 17.63
C SER A 237 12.67 13.17 18.02
N ALA A 238 12.88 12.91 19.32
CA ALA A 238 13.09 11.56 19.84
C ALA A 238 11.80 10.71 19.81
N LEU A 239 10.66 11.30 20.18
CA LEU A 239 9.34 10.64 20.09
C LEU A 239 8.98 10.32 18.63
N ASP A 240 9.13 11.28 17.70
CA ASP A 240 8.92 11.10 16.27
C ASP A 240 9.79 9.95 15.72
N SER A 241 11.05 9.84 16.17
CA SER A 241 11.95 8.75 15.77
C SER A 241 11.49 7.37 16.25
N VAL A 242 10.94 7.27 17.46
CA VAL A 242 10.35 6.03 17.99
C VAL A 242 9.06 5.67 17.26
N GLU A 243 8.18 6.64 17.02
CA GLU A 243 6.99 6.45 16.18
C GLU A 243 7.35 5.97 14.77
N GLN A 244 8.38 6.57 14.14
CA GLN A 244 8.82 6.20 12.80
C GLN A 244 9.37 4.77 12.75
N LYS A 245 10.11 4.33 13.78
CA LYS A 245 10.58 2.94 13.92
C LYS A 245 9.43 1.96 14.06
N ASN A 246 8.47 2.23 14.96
CA ASN A 246 7.29 1.37 15.13
C ASN A 246 6.46 1.30 13.84
N ARG A 247 6.25 2.44 13.17
CA ARG A 247 5.54 2.55 11.89
C ARG A 247 6.25 1.83 10.74
N TYR A 248 7.59 1.75 10.78
CA TYR A 248 8.37 0.92 9.86
C TYR A 248 8.19 -0.57 10.13
N ILE A 249 8.23 -1.01 11.39
CA ILE A 249 8.02 -2.42 11.78
C ILE A 249 6.64 -2.90 11.32
N TYR A 250 5.56 -2.16 11.64
CA TYR A 250 4.21 -2.52 11.16
C TYR A 250 4.14 -2.61 9.63
N ARG A 251 4.67 -1.61 8.90
CA ARG A 251 4.71 -1.66 7.42
C ARG A 251 5.50 -2.85 6.87
N ALA A 252 6.58 -3.27 7.53
CA ALA A 252 7.34 -4.46 7.13
C ALA A 252 6.54 -5.76 7.35
N LEU A 253 5.80 -5.86 8.45
CA LEU A 253 4.89 -6.98 8.72
C LEU A 253 3.68 -6.99 7.75
N ASP A 254 3.17 -5.82 7.38
CA ASP A 254 2.01 -5.67 6.50
C ASP A 254 2.28 -6.01 5.03
N VAL A 255 3.51 -5.78 4.56
CA VAL A 255 3.96 -6.12 3.20
C VAL A 255 4.20 -7.63 3.02
N MET A 256 4.36 -8.39 4.11
CA MET A 256 4.53 -9.84 4.00
C MET A 256 3.27 -10.55 3.49
N LYS A 257 3.48 -11.45 2.53
CA LYS A 257 2.38 -12.21 1.88
C LYS A 257 1.85 -13.36 2.74
N ARG A 258 2.65 -13.85 3.69
CA ARG A 258 2.24 -14.84 4.69
C ARG A 258 1.35 -14.16 5.74
N GLY A 259 0.28 -14.82 6.15
CA GLY A 259 -0.51 -14.39 7.30
C GLY A 259 0.35 -14.51 8.56
N ILE A 260 0.40 -13.46 9.37
CA ILE A 260 1.15 -13.42 10.61
C ILE A 260 0.20 -13.00 11.72
N MET A 261 0.25 -13.73 12.83
CA MET A 261 -0.47 -13.44 14.06
C MET A 261 0.47 -13.61 15.26
N VAL A 262 0.36 -12.76 16.27
CA VAL A 262 1.00 -12.97 17.58
C VAL A 262 -0.08 -13.33 18.58
N VAL A 263 0.14 -14.39 19.35
CA VAL A 263 -0.79 -14.92 20.33
C VAL A 263 -0.17 -14.82 21.73
N SER A 264 -0.99 -14.53 22.74
CA SER A 264 -0.59 -14.52 24.15
C SER A 264 -0.80 -15.89 24.82
N PRO A 265 -0.21 -16.13 26.01
CA PRO A 265 -0.44 -17.35 26.79
C PRO A 265 -1.91 -17.64 27.17
N GLY A 266 -2.83 -16.70 26.95
CA GLY A 266 -4.28 -16.90 27.11
C GLY A 266 -5.00 -17.28 25.80
N ASN A 267 -4.29 -17.75 24.78
CA ASN A 267 -4.77 -17.95 23.41
C ASN A 267 -5.40 -16.69 22.76
N THR A 268 -5.07 -15.50 23.26
CA THR A 268 -5.60 -14.23 22.74
C THR A 268 -4.66 -13.64 21.70
N ILE A 269 -5.20 -13.31 20.53
CA ILE A 269 -4.48 -12.67 19.42
C ILE A 269 -4.18 -11.22 19.81
N THR A 270 -2.89 -10.85 19.86
CA THR A 270 -2.43 -9.50 20.24
C THR A 270 -1.97 -8.65 19.05
N TYR A 271 -1.58 -9.28 17.95
CA TYR A 271 -1.32 -8.64 16.67
C TYR A 271 -1.72 -9.58 15.52
N HIS A 272 -2.13 -9.01 14.39
CA HIS A 272 -2.27 -9.72 13.13
C HIS A 272 -1.90 -8.77 11.97
N ASN A 273 -1.35 -9.31 10.88
CA ASN A 273 -1.09 -8.52 9.67
C ASN A 273 -2.29 -8.58 8.68
N PRO A 274 -2.40 -7.66 7.71
CA PRO A 274 -3.42 -7.67 6.66
C PRO A 274 -3.46 -8.95 5.82
N ALA A 275 -2.41 -9.78 5.81
CA ALA A 275 -2.46 -11.09 5.15
C ALA A 275 -3.25 -12.13 5.95
N ALA A 276 -3.16 -12.12 7.28
CA ALA A 276 -4.03 -12.92 8.14
C ALA A 276 -5.48 -12.44 8.07
N ALA A 277 -5.72 -11.12 8.18
CA ALA A 277 -7.07 -10.55 8.18
C ALA A 277 -7.85 -10.78 6.87
N ARG A 278 -7.18 -10.89 5.72
CA ARG A 278 -7.84 -11.21 4.43
C ARG A 278 -8.51 -12.59 4.41
N GLU A 279 -7.89 -13.58 5.07
CA GLU A 279 -8.41 -14.95 5.14
C GLU A 279 -9.29 -15.15 6.39
N LEU A 280 -8.98 -14.46 7.49
CA LEU A 280 -9.63 -14.56 8.80
C LEU A 280 -10.47 -13.31 9.10
N LYS A 281 -11.59 -13.15 8.39
CA LYS A 281 -12.35 -11.88 8.37
C LYS A 281 -12.93 -11.44 9.72
N ASP A 282 -13.18 -12.36 10.65
CA ASP A 282 -13.69 -12.03 12.00
C ASP A 282 -12.58 -11.71 13.02
N ILE A 283 -11.29 -11.68 12.62
CA ILE A 283 -10.15 -11.57 13.56
C ILE A 283 -10.11 -10.27 14.38
N GLU A 284 -10.76 -9.21 13.89
CA GLU A 284 -10.93 -7.93 14.62
C GLU A 284 -12.00 -8.00 15.72
N HIS A 285 -12.88 -9.02 15.69
CA HIS A 285 -14.04 -9.16 16.57
C HIS A 285 -13.94 -10.39 17.49
N VAL A 286 -13.17 -11.41 17.09
CA VAL A 286 -12.97 -12.66 17.83
C VAL A 286 -11.48 -12.85 18.12
N ASN A 287 -11.01 -12.28 19.23
CA ASN A 287 -9.59 -12.33 19.58
C ASN A 287 -9.12 -13.70 20.10
N ASN A 288 -9.99 -14.72 20.18
CA ASN A 288 -9.62 -16.06 20.65
C ASN A 288 -9.15 -16.94 19.47
N THR A 289 -7.88 -17.36 19.55
CA THR A 289 -7.20 -18.15 18.50
C THR A 289 -7.93 -19.46 18.17
N ARG A 290 -8.42 -20.19 19.19
CA ARG A 290 -9.16 -21.45 18.98
C ARG A 290 -10.42 -21.20 18.15
N CYS A 291 -11.22 -20.23 18.53
CA CYS A 291 -12.48 -19.90 17.83
C CYS A 291 -12.26 -19.42 16.39
N VAL A 292 -11.15 -18.73 16.11
CA VAL A 292 -10.77 -18.30 14.76
C VAL A 292 -10.32 -19.49 13.91
N LEU A 293 -9.44 -20.36 14.44
CA LEU A 293 -8.96 -21.53 13.71
C LEU A 293 -10.09 -22.53 13.43
N GLU A 294 -10.89 -22.90 14.43
CA GLU A 294 -12.01 -23.85 14.31
C GLU A 294 -13.12 -23.40 13.33
N ARG A 295 -13.23 -22.09 13.07
CA ARG A 295 -14.25 -21.52 12.16
C ARG A 295 -13.78 -21.42 10.71
N TYR A 296 -12.47 -21.31 10.49
CA TYR A 296 -11.89 -21.05 9.16
C TYR A 296 -11.11 -22.23 8.58
N PHE A 297 -10.60 -23.14 9.41
CA PHE A 297 -9.72 -24.24 9.00
C PHE A 297 -10.24 -25.63 9.37
N GLU A 298 -9.66 -26.64 8.74
CA GLU A 298 -9.83 -28.07 9.00
C GLU A 298 -8.53 -28.82 8.58
N PRO A 299 -8.27 -30.06 9.04
CA PRO A 299 -9.05 -30.86 9.99
C PRO A 299 -8.88 -30.39 11.45
N ARG A 300 -9.79 -30.82 12.34
CA ARG A 300 -9.72 -30.46 13.77
C ARG A 300 -8.46 -30.96 14.47
N SER A 301 -7.89 -32.10 14.07
CA SER A 301 -6.63 -32.61 14.65
C SER A 301 -5.48 -31.63 14.48
N ALA A 302 -5.29 -31.12 13.26
CA ALA A 302 -4.29 -30.11 12.93
C ALA A 302 -4.45 -28.82 13.75
N ILE A 303 -5.69 -28.43 14.06
CA ILE A 303 -5.98 -27.27 14.91
C ILE A 303 -5.60 -27.54 16.38
N GLU A 304 -5.95 -28.70 16.92
CA GLU A 304 -5.56 -29.08 18.29
C GLU A 304 -4.04 -29.19 18.44
N GLU A 305 -3.32 -29.69 17.43
CA GLU A 305 -1.85 -29.72 17.41
C GLU A 305 -1.24 -28.30 17.39
N VAL A 306 -1.81 -27.37 16.61
CA VAL A 306 -1.40 -25.95 16.61
C VAL A 306 -1.65 -25.30 17.98
N LEU A 307 -2.82 -25.53 18.59
CA LEU A 307 -3.16 -24.99 19.91
C LEU A 307 -2.30 -25.58 21.03
N ALA A 308 -2.05 -26.89 21.00
CA ALA A 308 -1.15 -27.56 21.94
C ALA A 308 0.30 -27.03 21.83
N ALA A 309 0.76 -26.68 20.64
CA ALA A 309 2.06 -26.04 20.46
C ALA A 309 2.13 -24.62 21.05
N ILE A 310 1.03 -23.85 20.98
CA ILE A 310 0.93 -22.53 21.64
C ILE A 310 0.98 -22.70 23.16
N ASP A 311 0.10 -23.54 23.70
CA ASP A 311 -0.06 -23.75 25.15
C ASP A 311 1.21 -24.29 25.81
N ASN A 312 1.90 -25.25 25.15
CA ASN A 312 3.16 -25.82 25.63
C ASN A 312 4.41 -24.99 25.23
N GLN A 313 4.24 -23.87 24.52
CA GLN A 313 5.31 -23.02 23.99
C GLN A 313 6.36 -23.74 23.13
N GLN A 314 5.93 -24.75 22.35
CA GLN A 314 6.85 -25.55 21.52
C GLN A 314 6.89 -25.03 20.08
N PRO A 315 8.07 -25.06 19.41
CA PRO A 315 8.16 -24.76 17.99
C PRO A 315 7.46 -25.86 17.18
N LEU A 316 6.50 -25.46 16.36
CA LEU A 316 5.75 -26.37 15.50
C LEU A 316 6.08 -26.09 14.04
N HIS A 317 6.65 -27.09 13.37
CA HIS A 317 7.07 -26.97 11.99
C HIS A 317 6.06 -27.65 11.05
N ALA A 318 5.35 -26.83 10.28
CA ALA A 318 4.61 -27.21 9.08
C ALA A 318 3.47 -28.24 9.26
N ILE A 319 2.39 -27.82 9.94
CA ILE A 319 1.09 -28.51 9.86
C ILE A 319 0.31 -27.99 8.65
N GLU A 320 -0.33 -28.88 7.88
CA GLU A 320 -1.19 -28.51 6.76
C GLU A 320 -2.67 -28.45 7.18
N MET A 321 -3.36 -27.37 6.79
CA MET A 321 -4.80 -27.16 7.01
C MET A 321 -5.47 -26.65 5.73
N ARG A 322 -6.71 -27.09 5.47
CA ARG A 322 -7.55 -26.56 4.39
C ARG A 322 -8.47 -25.47 4.94
N ALA A 323 -8.59 -24.35 4.23
CA ALA A 323 -9.50 -23.28 4.56
C ALA A 323 -10.92 -23.63 4.08
N ILE A 324 -11.89 -23.69 4.98
CA ILE A 324 -13.26 -24.19 4.73
C ILE A 324 -13.94 -23.39 3.61
N GLN A 325 -13.87 -22.05 3.69
CA GLN A 325 -14.57 -21.15 2.75
C GLN A 325 -13.84 -21.01 1.40
N THR A 326 -12.51 -20.87 1.41
CA THR A 326 -11.73 -20.55 0.20
C THR A 326 -11.15 -21.77 -0.50
N GLN A 327 -11.25 -22.96 0.11
CA GLN A 327 -10.73 -24.24 -0.41
C GLN A 327 -9.22 -24.24 -0.69
N ARG A 328 -8.50 -23.27 -0.11
CA ARG A 328 -7.04 -23.15 -0.16
C ARG A 328 -6.38 -24.04 0.89
N HIS A 329 -5.16 -24.44 0.60
CA HIS A 329 -4.32 -25.20 1.52
C HIS A 329 -3.26 -24.28 2.13
N TYR A 330 -3.16 -24.29 3.45
CA TYR A 330 -2.23 -23.49 4.23
C TYR A 330 -1.28 -24.38 5.02
N GLN A 331 0.00 -24.01 5.03
CA GLN A 331 0.99 -24.54 5.94
C GLN A 331 1.15 -23.59 7.11
N VAL A 332 1.05 -24.12 8.33
CA VAL A 332 1.04 -23.36 9.58
C VAL A 332 2.23 -23.76 10.43
N SER A 333 2.89 -22.76 11.02
CA SER A 333 3.99 -22.96 11.96
C SER A 333 3.88 -22.04 13.17
N CYS A 334 4.23 -22.56 14.34
CA CYS A 334 4.28 -21.83 15.61
C CYS A 334 5.73 -21.59 15.99
N HIS A 335 6.08 -20.34 16.31
CA HIS A 335 7.41 -19.96 16.78
C HIS A 335 7.27 -19.23 18.11
N PRO A 336 7.67 -19.83 19.26
CA PRO A 336 7.62 -19.15 20.55
C PRO A 336 8.60 -17.97 20.58
N MET A 337 8.28 -16.96 21.39
CA MET A 337 9.09 -15.77 21.63
C MET A 337 9.56 -15.76 23.08
N ASP A 338 10.85 -15.48 23.29
CA ASP A 338 11.49 -15.55 24.63
C ASP A 338 10.90 -14.54 25.62
N GLU A 339 10.53 -13.35 25.14
CA GLU A 339 9.91 -12.31 25.97
C GLU A 339 8.39 -12.48 26.07
N ASN A 340 7.87 -12.39 27.31
CA ASN A 340 6.44 -12.40 27.66
C ASN A 340 5.65 -13.65 27.19
N LYS A 341 6.33 -14.74 26.84
CA LYS A 341 5.74 -16.04 26.46
C LYS A 341 4.79 -15.98 25.24
N HIS A 342 4.96 -15.00 24.36
CA HIS A 342 4.16 -14.92 23.12
C HIS A 342 4.51 -16.03 22.13
N VAL A 343 3.59 -16.32 21.21
CA VAL A 343 3.81 -17.26 20.11
C VAL A 343 3.45 -16.58 18.79
N LEU A 344 4.39 -16.59 17.85
CA LEU A 344 4.21 -16.13 16.48
C LEU A 344 3.63 -17.27 15.63
N LEU A 345 2.39 -17.12 15.18
CA LEU A 345 1.77 -17.99 14.19
C LEU A 345 2.04 -17.42 12.79
N GLN A 346 2.46 -18.30 11.89
CA GLN A 346 2.67 -17.99 10.48
C GLN A 346 1.80 -18.91 9.61
N LEU A 347 1.02 -18.32 8.71
CA LEU A 347 0.13 -18.96 7.73
C LEU A 347 0.70 -18.76 6.31
N GLU A 348 1.12 -19.83 5.65
CA GLU A 348 1.65 -19.79 4.27
C GLU A 348 0.70 -20.52 3.30
N ASP A 349 0.24 -19.82 2.25
CA ASP A 349 -0.59 -20.43 1.19
C ASP A 349 0.25 -21.38 0.33
N ILE A 350 -0.01 -22.68 0.46
CA ILE A 350 0.63 -23.76 -0.31
C ILE A 350 -0.28 -24.30 -1.42
N THR A 351 -1.43 -23.68 -1.70
CA THR A 351 -2.44 -24.17 -2.65
C THR A 351 -1.85 -24.43 -4.03
N ALA A 352 -0.96 -23.56 -4.52
CA ALA A 352 -0.28 -23.74 -5.81
C ALA A 352 0.62 -24.98 -5.86
N ARG A 353 1.30 -25.31 -4.74
CA ARG A 353 2.14 -26.51 -4.59
C ARG A 353 1.27 -27.77 -4.53
N HIS A 354 0.21 -27.76 -3.71
CA HIS A 354 -0.73 -28.87 -3.60
C HIS A 354 -1.45 -29.16 -4.94
N LEU A 355 -1.89 -28.12 -5.66
CA LEU A 355 -2.47 -28.26 -7.00
C LEU A 355 -1.50 -28.82 -8.05
N ALA A 356 -0.21 -28.45 -7.98
CA ALA A 356 0.81 -28.99 -8.87
C ALA A 356 1.05 -30.49 -8.61
N GLU A 357 1.11 -30.91 -7.35
CA GLU A 357 1.25 -32.33 -6.99
C GLU A 357 -0.01 -33.14 -7.34
N HIS A 358 -1.20 -32.61 -7.07
CA HIS A 358 -2.46 -33.23 -7.47
C HIS A 358 -2.55 -33.40 -8.99
N ARG A 359 -2.12 -32.39 -9.77
CA ARG A 359 -2.03 -32.49 -11.23
C ARG A 359 -1.05 -33.59 -11.68
N ARG A 360 0.08 -33.77 -10.99
CA ARG A 360 1.01 -34.87 -11.25
C ARG A 360 0.34 -36.23 -11.06
N LYS A 361 -0.35 -36.43 -9.92
CA LYS A 361 -1.09 -37.67 -9.60
C LYS A 361 -2.23 -37.94 -10.59
N LEU A 362 -2.94 -36.91 -11.08
CA LEU A 362 -3.96 -37.07 -12.12
C LEU A 362 -3.38 -37.53 -13.46
N VAL A 363 -2.22 -37.00 -13.89
CA VAL A 363 -1.57 -37.45 -15.15
C VAL A 363 -1.09 -38.90 -15.04
N GLU A 364 -0.58 -39.29 -13.88
CA GLU A 364 -0.18 -40.66 -13.54
C GLU A 364 -1.38 -41.63 -13.61
N LEU A 365 -2.51 -41.28 -12.99
CA LEU A 365 -3.76 -42.05 -13.08
C LEU A 365 -4.34 -42.11 -14.50
N MET A 366 -4.32 -41.01 -15.26
CA MET A 366 -4.79 -40.96 -16.65
C MET A 366 -3.94 -41.81 -17.60
N PHE A 367 -2.66 -41.99 -17.30
CA PHE A 367 -1.77 -42.88 -18.05
C PHE A 367 -2.11 -44.35 -17.74
N GLU A 368 -2.16 -44.72 -16.45
CA GLU A 368 -2.43 -46.09 -16.02
C GLU A 368 -3.81 -46.61 -16.42
N GLN A 369 -4.87 -45.79 -16.25
CA GLN A 369 -6.26 -46.20 -16.52
C GLN A 369 -6.64 -46.17 -18.01
N ASN A 370 -5.71 -45.90 -18.93
CA ASN A 370 -6.01 -45.89 -20.36
C ASN A 370 -6.25 -47.32 -20.89
N GLN A 371 -7.33 -47.49 -21.67
CA GLN A 371 -7.74 -48.76 -22.27
C GLN A 371 -6.92 -49.16 -23.50
N ASP A 372 -6.18 -48.21 -24.10
CA ASP A 372 -5.15 -48.51 -25.10
C ASP A 372 -3.86 -48.97 -24.40
N ALA A 373 -3.10 -49.87 -25.01
CA ALA A 373 -1.75 -50.18 -24.53
C ALA A 373 -0.80 -49.02 -24.90
N VAL A 374 -0.27 -48.32 -23.89
CA VAL A 374 0.62 -47.17 -24.04
C VAL A 374 1.99 -47.44 -23.42
N LEU A 375 3.04 -47.14 -24.21
CA LEU A 375 4.43 -47.25 -23.80
C LEU A 375 5.15 -45.92 -24.07
N VAL A 376 5.91 -45.44 -23.09
CA VAL A 376 6.85 -44.31 -23.26
C VAL A 376 8.25 -44.91 -23.38
N VAL A 377 8.96 -44.54 -24.44
CA VAL A 377 10.22 -45.17 -24.84
C VAL A 377 11.27 -44.08 -25.08
N SER A 378 12.44 -44.26 -24.46
CA SER A 378 13.61 -43.39 -24.63
C SER A 378 14.09 -43.32 -26.09
N ARG A 379 14.95 -42.34 -26.39
CA ARG A 379 15.67 -42.23 -27.68
C ARG A 379 16.47 -43.50 -28.06
N ASN A 380 16.84 -44.30 -27.07
CA ASN A 380 17.68 -45.48 -27.21
C ASN A 380 16.85 -46.77 -27.31
N PHE A 381 15.53 -46.66 -27.50
CA PHE A 381 14.58 -47.79 -27.55
C PHE A 381 14.49 -48.63 -26.26
N LYS A 382 15.02 -48.12 -25.13
CA LYS A 382 14.66 -48.59 -23.79
C LYS A 382 13.29 -48.05 -23.39
N VAL A 383 12.41 -48.89 -22.86
CA VAL A 383 11.13 -48.48 -22.26
C VAL A 383 11.41 -47.68 -20.97
N GLU A 384 10.69 -46.57 -20.80
CA GLU A 384 10.75 -45.69 -19.61
C GLU A 384 9.46 -45.77 -18.78
N MET A 385 8.30 -46.00 -19.42
CA MET A 385 7.02 -46.24 -18.76
C MET A 385 6.15 -47.21 -19.59
N GLN A 386 5.37 -48.05 -18.91
CA GLN A 386 4.28 -48.84 -19.50
C GLN A 386 3.03 -48.59 -18.67
N ASN A 387 1.86 -48.44 -19.30
CA ASN A 387 0.61 -48.42 -18.54
C ASN A 387 0.10 -49.83 -18.22
N GLN A 388 -0.85 -49.92 -17.28
CA GLN A 388 -1.52 -51.15 -16.88
C GLN A 388 -1.98 -52.01 -18.07
N GLN A 389 -2.53 -51.42 -19.14
CA GLN A 389 -2.97 -52.17 -20.31
C GLN A 389 -1.79 -52.76 -21.11
N SER A 390 -0.74 -51.99 -21.37
CA SER A 390 0.49 -52.53 -21.99
C SER A 390 1.09 -53.66 -21.17
N HIS A 391 1.04 -53.55 -19.84
CA HIS A 391 1.53 -54.60 -18.96
C HIS A 391 0.64 -55.85 -18.98
N GLN A 392 -0.69 -55.70 -19.13
CA GLN A 392 -1.60 -56.83 -19.33
C GLN A 392 -1.40 -57.56 -20.66
N TRP A 393 -1.09 -56.84 -21.75
CA TRP A 393 -0.93 -57.42 -23.09
C TRP A 393 0.45 -58.07 -23.28
N PHE A 394 1.51 -57.44 -22.78
CA PHE A 394 2.89 -57.82 -23.09
C PHE A 394 3.75 -58.21 -21.87
N GLY A 395 3.30 -57.90 -20.65
CA GLY A 395 4.09 -58.04 -19.43
C GLY A 395 5.08 -56.87 -19.23
N PRO A 396 6.07 -57.02 -18.32
CA PRO A 396 7.17 -56.07 -18.20
C PRO A 396 8.07 -56.13 -19.44
N LEU A 397 8.42 -54.97 -20.00
CA LEU A 397 9.31 -54.84 -21.15
C LEU A 397 10.45 -53.87 -20.81
N ASP A 398 11.69 -54.26 -21.08
CA ASP A 398 12.85 -53.37 -20.93
C ASP A 398 13.12 -52.60 -22.23
N SER A 399 12.81 -53.17 -23.39
CA SER A 399 13.05 -52.58 -24.70
C SER A 399 11.87 -52.71 -25.65
N LEU A 400 11.79 -51.77 -26.60
CA LEU A 400 10.84 -51.86 -27.71
C LEU A 400 11.05 -53.13 -28.57
N TYR A 401 12.27 -53.67 -28.60
CA TYR A 401 12.58 -54.90 -29.35
C TYR A 401 11.96 -56.17 -28.74
N ASP A 402 11.45 -56.09 -27.50
CA ASP A 402 10.74 -57.19 -26.83
C ASP A 402 9.33 -57.39 -27.44
N LEU A 403 8.80 -56.39 -28.16
CA LEU A 403 7.53 -56.48 -28.89
C LEU A 403 7.70 -57.15 -30.25
N ALA A 404 7.12 -58.35 -30.40
CA ALA A 404 7.02 -59.01 -31.70
C ALA A 404 5.85 -58.44 -32.52
N PHE A 405 6.19 -57.74 -33.60
CA PHE A 405 5.26 -57.27 -34.62
C PHE A 405 5.28 -58.19 -35.85
N ASP A 406 4.17 -58.26 -36.58
CA ASP A 406 4.12 -58.82 -37.93
C ASP A 406 5.00 -58.00 -38.91
N ASN A 407 5.41 -58.59 -40.03
CA ASN A 407 6.45 -58.11 -40.95
C ASN A 407 6.24 -56.70 -41.53
N LYS A 408 5.09 -56.07 -41.28
CA LYS A 408 4.79 -54.67 -41.59
C LYS A 408 5.62 -53.66 -40.76
N PHE A 409 6.08 -54.00 -39.55
CA PHE A 409 6.77 -53.05 -38.66
C PHE A 409 8.31 -53.22 -38.60
N ASN A 410 8.95 -53.62 -39.69
CA ASN A 410 10.41 -53.64 -39.75
C ASN A 410 10.94 -52.93 -41.00
N ASN A 411 10.99 -51.59 -40.95
CA ASN A 411 11.39 -50.78 -42.10
C ASN A 411 12.01 -49.41 -41.73
N LEU A 412 13.22 -49.15 -42.22
CA LEU A 412 13.93 -47.86 -42.08
C LEU A 412 13.13 -46.66 -42.61
N LYS A 413 12.16 -46.86 -43.52
CA LYS A 413 11.22 -45.84 -43.98
C LYS A 413 10.33 -45.31 -42.84
N GLN A 414 9.83 -46.17 -41.95
CA GLN A 414 8.90 -45.78 -40.88
C GLN A 414 9.58 -44.90 -39.83
N LEU A 415 10.81 -45.25 -39.44
CA LEU A 415 11.69 -44.42 -38.60
C LEU A 415 11.96 -43.04 -39.22
N LYS A 416 12.27 -42.97 -40.52
CA LYS A 416 12.46 -41.70 -41.24
C LYS A 416 11.18 -40.85 -41.24
N THR A 417 10.01 -41.46 -41.42
CA THR A 417 8.71 -40.76 -41.35
C THR A 417 8.43 -40.21 -39.95
N LEU A 418 8.66 -41.02 -38.90
CA LEU A 418 8.49 -40.59 -37.50
C LEU A 418 9.41 -39.42 -37.13
N LEU A 419 10.68 -39.46 -37.55
CA LEU A 419 11.65 -38.39 -37.29
C LEU A 419 11.29 -37.08 -38.02
N LYS A 420 10.80 -37.17 -39.28
CA LYS A 420 10.43 -36.02 -40.11
C LYS A 420 9.10 -35.39 -39.70
N ASN A 421 8.06 -36.21 -39.49
CA ASN A 421 6.69 -35.75 -39.30
C ASN A 421 6.24 -35.71 -37.82
N GLY A 422 7.02 -36.29 -36.90
CA GLY A 422 6.71 -36.35 -35.47
C GLY A 422 5.58 -37.32 -35.08
N ARG A 423 4.87 -37.91 -36.06
CA ARG A 423 3.87 -38.96 -35.87
C ARG A 423 4.02 -40.04 -36.95
N LEU A 424 3.74 -41.28 -36.54
CA LEU A 424 3.52 -42.45 -37.38
C LEU A 424 2.16 -43.06 -37.01
N SER A 425 1.47 -43.66 -37.97
CA SER A 425 0.27 -44.48 -37.74
C SER A 425 0.23 -45.59 -38.79
N LEU A 426 -0.07 -46.83 -38.39
CA LEU A 426 -0.13 -48.00 -39.27
C LEU A 426 -0.94 -49.13 -38.65
N GLU A 427 -1.49 -50.01 -39.49
CA GLU A 427 -2.21 -51.22 -39.07
C GLU A 427 -1.25 -52.42 -39.11
N THR A 428 -1.04 -53.08 -37.98
CA THR A 428 -0.13 -54.22 -37.82
C THR A 428 -0.70 -55.23 -36.83
N LYS A 429 -0.37 -56.50 -37.01
CA LYS A 429 -0.57 -57.46 -35.93
C LYS A 429 0.57 -57.33 -34.92
N VAL A 430 0.25 -57.47 -33.64
CA VAL A 430 1.22 -57.51 -32.53
C VAL A 430 0.97 -58.78 -31.73
N ARG A 431 2.04 -59.42 -31.27
CA ARG A 431 1.93 -60.64 -30.47
C ARG A 431 1.58 -60.30 -29.03
N CYS A 432 0.33 -60.54 -28.64
CA CYS A 432 -0.15 -60.47 -27.27
C CYS A 432 0.02 -61.87 -26.64
N LYS A 433 1.10 -62.06 -25.87
CA LYS A 433 1.51 -63.35 -25.27
C LYS A 433 1.69 -64.45 -26.34
N THR A 434 0.67 -65.27 -26.56
CA THR A 434 0.62 -66.36 -27.53
C THR A 434 0.12 -65.93 -28.90
N ASP A 435 -0.80 -64.96 -28.95
CA ASP A 435 -1.70 -64.75 -30.09
C ASP A 435 -1.46 -63.43 -30.83
N TRP A 436 -1.92 -63.36 -32.08
CA TRP A 436 -1.74 -62.19 -32.94
C TRP A 436 -2.95 -61.26 -32.92
N LEU A 437 -2.87 -60.20 -32.13
CA LEU A 437 -3.91 -59.16 -32.04
C LEU A 437 -3.76 -58.18 -33.21
N PRO A 438 -4.80 -57.90 -34.01
CA PRO A 438 -4.77 -56.86 -35.05
C PRO A 438 -4.92 -55.47 -34.42
N CYS A 439 -3.85 -54.67 -34.47
CA CYS A 439 -3.82 -53.37 -33.80
C CYS A 439 -3.52 -52.20 -34.74
N GLN A 440 -4.13 -51.05 -34.47
CA GLN A 440 -3.64 -49.79 -34.99
C GLN A 440 -2.51 -49.28 -34.08
N LEU A 441 -1.29 -49.27 -34.61
CA LEU A 441 -0.13 -48.66 -33.95
C LEU A 441 -0.04 -47.19 -34.32
N THR A 442 -0.14 -46.30 -33.33
CA THR A 442 0.27 -44.89 -33.43
C THR A 442 1.56 -44.67 -32.65
N VAL A 443 2.53 -43.96 -33.22
CA VAL A 443 3.74 -43.50 -32.51
C VAL A 443 3.85 -41.98 -32.62
N ARG A 444 4.17 -41.28 -31.53
CA ARG A 444 4.35 -39.82 -31.48
C ARG A 444 5.70 -39.46 -30.84
N SER A 445 6.41 -38.49 -31.41
CA SER A 445 7.64 -37.95 -30.81
C SER A 445 7.31 -36.82 -29.83
N LEU A 446 7.58 -37.01 -28.53
CA LEU A 446 7.62 -35.89 -27.58
C LEU A 446 8.90 -35.10 -27.83
N ARG A 447 8.83 -33.77 -27.76
CA ARG A 447 9.97 -32.88 -28.02
C ARG A 447 10.10 -31.86 -26.90
N ASN A 448 11.31 -31.65 -26.42
CA ASN A 448 11.57 -30.65 -25.40
C ASN A 448 11.54 -29.23 -25.98
N ALA A 449 11.60 -28.22 -25.10
CA ALA A 449 11.58 -26.80 -25.48
C ALA A 449 12.74 -26.36 -26.42
N LYS A 450 13.73 -27.23 -26.67
CA LYS A 450 14.83 -27.03 -27.65
C LYS A 450 14.63 -27.85 -28.93
N GLY A 451 13.41 -28.33 -29.21
CA GLY A 451 13.00 -29.03 -30.42
C GLY A 451 13.50 -30.48 -30.57
N LYS A 452 14.36 -30.95 -29.66
CA LYS A 452 14.94 -32.30 -29.69
C LYS A 452 13.92 -33.31 -29.18
N VAL A 453 13.74 -34.41 -29.91
CA VAL A 453 12.87 -35.54 -29.53
C VAL A 453 13.36 -36.10 -28.19
N GLU A 454 12.54 -36.01 -27.15
CA GLU A 454 12.88 -36.41 -25.79
C GLU A 454 12.61 -37.91 -25.59
N ALA A 455 11.36 -38.31 -25.81
CA ALA A 455 10.88 -39.69 -25.80
C ALA A 455 9.91 -39.94 -26.97
N LEU A 456 9.58 -41.21 -27.21
CA LEU A 456 8.59 -41.69 -28.16
C LEU A 456 7.43 -42.33 -27.40
N VAL A 457 6.20 -41.90 -27.66
CA VAL A 457 5.00 -42.54 -27.12
C VAL A 457 4.43 -43.48 -28.18
N PHE A 458 4.32 -44.75 -27.84
CA PHE A 458 3.66 -45.80 -28.61
C PHE A 458 2.27 -46.02 -28.03
N THR A 459 1.26 -46.13 -28.90
CA THR A 459 -0.14 -46.41 -28.54
C THR A 459 -0.65 -47.49 -29.46
N LEU A 460 -1.17 -48.57 -28.88
CA LEU A 460 -1.70 -49.73 -29.59
C LEU A 460 -3.18 -49.91 -29.24
N ILE A 461 -4.02 -49.80 -30.27
CA ILE A 461 -5.48 -49.88 -30.20
C ILE A 461 -5.92 -51.18 -30.88
N ASP A 462 -6.75 -52.00 -30.22
CA ASP A 462 -7.28 -53.24 -30.80
C ASP A 462 -8.36 -52.94 -31.86
N GLN A 463 -8.26 -53.57 -33.04
CA GLN A 463 -9.21 -53.43 -34.15
C GLN A 463 -10.08 -54.68 -34.36
N SER A 464 -9.96 -55.72 -33.53
CA SER A 464 -10.62 -57.02 -33.71
C SER A 464 -12.14 -56.92 -33.92
N VAL A 465 -12.81 -56.09 -33.12
CA VAL A 465 -14.28 -55.89 -33.18
C VAL A 465 -14.71 -55.18 -34.46
N GLU A 466 -13.98 -54.14 -34.88
CA GLU A 466 -14.31 -53.36 -36.09
C GLU A 466 -14.17 -54.19 -37.36
N LEU A 467 -13.17 -55.08 -37.41
CA LEU A 467 -12.92 -55.97 -38.54
C LEU A 467 -14.03 -57.04 -38.69
N GLU A 468 -14.49 -57.64 -37.59
CA GLU A 468 -15.57 -58.63 -37.66
C GLU A 468 -16.94 -57.99 -37.97
N LEU A 469 -17.22 -56.77 -37.47
CA LEU A 469 -18.42 -56.01 -37.86
C LEU A 469 -18.46 -55.72 -39.38
N LYS A 470 -17.32 -55.32 -39.97
CA LYS A 470 -17.21 -55.12 -41.43
C LYS A 470 -17.46 -56.41 -42.21
N ARG A 471 -16.94 -57.54 -41.73
CA ARG A 471 -17.13 -58.87 -42.32
C ARG A 471 -18.60 -59.29 -42.30
N LEU A 472 -19.28 -59.16 -41.16
CA LEU A 472 -20.70 -59.50 -41.01
C LEU A 472 -21.59 -58.68 -41.97
N ASN A 473 -21.35 -57.37 -42.08
CA ASN A 473 -22.10 -56.51 -42.99
C ASN A 473 -21.85 -56.85 -44.48
N TYR A 474 -20.63 -57.25 -44.84
CA TYR A 474 -20.34 -57.70 -46.20
C TYR A 474 -21.14 -58.95 -46.57
N VAL A 475 -21.13 -59.96 -45.70
CA VAL A 475 -21.83 -61.25 -45.89
C VAL A 475 -23.36 -61.08 -45.94
N ALA A 476 -23.93 -60.13 -45.21
CA ALA A 476 -25.37 -59.86 -45.24
C ALA A 476 -25.86 -59.39 -46.63
N ASN A 477 -24.99 -58.76 -47.43
CA ASN A 477 -25.38 -58.05 -48.66
C ASN A 477 -24.89 -58.71 -49.96
N HIS A 478 -23.97 -59.68 -49.90
CA HIS A 478 -23.35 -60.28 -51.08
C HIS A 478 -23.47 -61.80 -51.10
N ASP A 479 -23.47 -62.40 -52.29
CA ASP A 479 -23.24 -63.84 -52.46
C ASP A 479 -21.79 -64.18 -52.09
N GLN A 480 -21.61 -65.15 -51.18
CA GLN A 480 -20.28 -65.51 -50.66
C GLN A 480 -19.36 -66.10 -51.72
N LEU A 481 -19.93 -66.70 -52.78
CA LEU A 481 -19.17 -67.25 -53.90
C LEU A 481 -18.79 -66.17 -54.90
N THR A 482 -19.78 -65.57 -55.56
CA THR A 482 -19.54 -64.70 -56.72
C THR A 482 -19.15 -63.27 -56.36
N GLY A 483 -19.41 -62.82 -55.12
CA GLY A 483 -19.24 -61.44 -54.68
C GLY A 483 -20.27 -60.46 -55.25
N LEU A 484 -21.25 -60.94 -56.02
CA LEU A 484 -22.39 -60.16 -56.51
C LEU A 484 -23.34 -59.79 -55.38
N ALA A 485 -24.32 -58.92 -55.66
CA ALA A 485 -25.47 -58.76 -54.77
C ALA A 485 -26.18 -60.10 -54.57
N ASN A 486 -26.54 -60.42 -53.33
CA ASN A 486 -27.44 -61.55 -53.04
C ASN A 486 -28.91 -61.14 -53.31
N ARG A 487 -29.85 -62.10 -53.26
CA ARG A 487 -31.28 -61.84 -53.46
C ARG A 487 -31.84 -60.71 -52.60
N ALA A 488 -31.40 -60.56 -51.35
CA ALA A 488 -31.91 -59.52 -50.44
C ALA A 488 -31.46 -58.11 -50.86
N ASN A 489 -30.18 -57.95 -51.18
CA ASN A 489 -29.61 -56.70 -51.71
C ASN A 489 -30.21 -56.35 -53.08
N ALA A 490 -30.39 -57.34 -53.96
CA ALA A 490 -31.04 -57.17 -55.25
C ALA A 490 -32.48 -56.64 -55.11
N VAL A 491 -33.32 -57.35 -54.33
CA VAL A 491 -34.72 -56.94 -54.08
C VAL A 491 -34.79 -55.54 -53.45
N HIS A 492 -33.90 -55.22 -52.50
CA HIS A 492 -33.82 -53.87 -51.92
C HIS A 492 -33.53 -52.81 -52.99
N ARG A 493 -32.42 -52.94 -53.73
CA ARG A 493 -31.99 -51.92 -54.72
C ARG A 493 -32.99 -51.76 -55.87
N LEU A 494 -33.60 -52.85 -56.34
CA LEU A 494 -34.62 -52.81 -57.39
C LEU A 494 -35.89 -52.11 -56.91
N GLN A 495 -36.40 -52.46 -55.74
CA GLN A 495 -37.58 -51.80 -55.17
C GLN A 495 -37.31 -50.32 -54.83
N GLU A 496 -36.11 -49.99 -54.36
CA GLU A 496 -35.66 -48.62 -54.08
C GLU A 496 -35.62 -47.76 -55.36
N SER A 497 -35.04 -48.28 -56.44
CA SER A 497 -35.01 -47.61 -57.75
C SER A 497 -36.41 -47.41 -58.36
N HIS A 498 -37.29 -48.41 -58.30
CA HIS A 498 -38.70 -48.27 -58.74
C HIS A 498 -39.46 -47.24 -57.90
N ASN A 499 -39.27 -47.25 -56.58
CA ASN A 499 -39.86 -46.25 -55.67
C ASN A 499 -39.37 -44.82 -55.96
N ASN A 500 -38.17 -44.66 -56.53
CA ASN A 500 -37.62 -43.38 -56.98
C ASN A 500 -38.14 -42.94 -58.37
N GLY A 501 -39.01 -43.74 -59.01
CA GLY A 501 -39.61 -43.43 -60.31
C GLY A 501 -38.79 -43.86 -61.52
N GLU A 502 -37.81 -44.75 -61.34
CA GLU A 502 -37.02 -45.32 -62.43
C GLU A 502 -37.73 -46.55 -63.03
N SER A 503 -37.79 -46.62 -64.36
CA SER A 503 -38.34 -47.81 -65.06
C SER A 503 -37.23 -48.83 -65.28
N GLN A 504 -37.51 -50.12 -65.11
CA GLN A 504 -36.52 -51.21 -65.13
C GLN A 504 -36.87 -52.32 -66.11
N MET A 505 -35.87 -53.03 -66.60
CA MET A 505 -36.02 -54.36 -67.20
C MET A 505 -35.56 -55.41 -66.20
N VAL A 506 -36.51 -56.20 -65.69
CA VAL A 506 -36.28 -57.29 -64.73
C VAL A 506 -36.01 -58.55 -65.54
N CYS A 507 -34.80 -59.08 -65.45
CA CYS A 507 -34.31 -60.14 -66.34
C CYS A 507 -33.84 -61.36 -65.54
N PHE A 508 -34.55 -62.48 -65.68
CA PHE A 508 -34.18 -63.76 -65.08
C PHE A 508 -33.29 -64.55 -66.04
N ILE A 509 -32.22 -65.17 -65.52
CA ILE A 509 -31.21 -65.87 -66.31
C ILE A 509 -30.89 -67.21 -65.66
N ASP A 510 -30.85 -68.27 -66.48
CA ASP A 510 -30.40 -69.61 -66.10
C ASP A 510 -29.34 -70.12 -67.09
N LEU A 511 -28.35 -70.83 -66.57
CA LEU A 511 -27.20 -71.31 -67.33
C LEU A 511 -27.47 -72.71 -67.91
N ASP A 512 -27.91 -72.72 -69.16
CA ASP A 512 -28.10 -73.91 -69.97
C ASP A 512 -26.82 -74.77 -70.03
N GLY A 513 -26.85 -75.90 -69.30
CA GLY A 513 -25.78 -76.89 -69.23
C GLY A 513 -24.94 -76.85 -67.95
N PHE A 514 -25.15 -75.90 -67.03
CA PHE A 514 -24.33 -75.75 -65.82
C PHE A 514 -24.29 -77.00 -64.94
N LYS A 515 -25.41 -77.72 -64.78
CA LYS A 515 -25.42 -78.99 -64.07
C LYS A 515 -24.47 -80.03 -64.70
N ALA A 516 -24.37 -80.12 -66.03
CA ALA A 516 -23.45 -81.05 -66.69
C ALA A 516 -21.99 -80.72 -66.37
N ILE A 517 -21.63 -79.43 -66.31
CA ILE A 517 -20.28 -78.99 -65.87
C ILE A 517 -20.00 -79.40 -64.42
N ASN A 518 -20.98 -79.32 -63.51
CA ASN A 518 -20.83 -79.83 -62.14
C ASN A 518 -20.67 -81.35 -62.08
N ASP A 519 -21.50 -82.08 -62.85
CA ASP A 519 -21.50 -83.55 -62.87
C ASP A 519 -20.23 -84.12 -63.54
N GLU A 520 -19.61 -83.39 -64.50
CA GLU A 520 -18.41 -83.81 -65.25
C GLU A 520 -17.08 -83.30 -64.64
N HIS A 521 -17.05 -82.07 -64.11
CA HIS A 521 -15.81 -81.43 -63.62
C HIS A 521 -15.83 -81.09 -62.12
N GLY A 522 -16.94 -81.38 -61.43
CA GLY A 522 -17.10 -81.17 -59.99
C GLY A 522 -17.46 -79.73 -59.61
N HIS A 523 -18.06 -79.59 -58.42
CA HIS A 523 -18.57 -78.31 -57.92
C HIS A 523 -17.52 -77.19 -57.85
N ALA A 524 -16.23 -77.49 -57.64
CA ALA A 524 -15.18 -76.47 -57.63
C ALA A 524 -14.99 -75.78 -58.99
N VAL A 525 -15.22 -76.47 -60.11
CA VAL A 525 -15.18 -75.89 -61.46
C VAL A 525 -16.48 -75.14 -61.76
N GLY A 526 -17.63 -75.67 -61.32
CA GLY A 526 -18.92 -74.95 -61.36
C GLY A 526 -18.89 -73.64 -60.57
N ASP A 527 -18.30 -73.63 -59.39
CA ASP A 527 -18.18 -72.45 -58.52
C ASP A 527 -17.29 -71.37 -59.17
N GLN A 528 -16.19 -71.76 -59.81
CA GLN A 528 -15.37 -70.85 -60.62
C GLN A 528 -16.12 -70.36 -61.87
N LEU A 529 -16.90 -71.21 -62.52
CA LEU A 529 -17.74 -70.84 -63.67
C LEU A 529 -18.76 -69.78 -63.28
N LEU A 530 -19.46 -69.94 -62.15
CA LEU A 530 -20.39 -68.93 -61.62
C LEU A 530 -19.68 -67.60 -61.30
N CYS A 531 -18.48 -67.65 -60.73
CA CYS A 531 -17.65 -66.47 -60.51
C CYS A 531 -17.28 -65.74 -61.82
N MET A 532 -17.00 -66.50 -62.89
CA MET A 532 -16.70 -65.91 -64.21
C MET A 532 -17.95 -65.42 -64.93
N VAL A 533 -19.08 -66.12 -64.83
CA VAL A 533 -20.40 -65.70 -65.33
C VAL A 533 -20.79 -64.37 -64.69
N GLY A 534 -20.70 -64.25 -63.37
CA GLY A 534 -21.01 -63.01 -62.65
C GLY A 534 -20.16 -61.84 -63.15
N LYS A 535 -18.83 -62.01 -63.23
CA LYS A 535 -17.93 -60.99 -63.81
C LYS A 535 -18.28 -60.64 -65.25
N ARG A 536 -18.65 -61.63 -66.08
CA ARG A 536 -19.00 -61.44 -67.48
C ARG A 536 -20.35 -60.70 -67.62
N LEU A 537 -21.35 -61.02 -66.80
CA LEU A 537 -22.61 -60.28 -66.68
C LEU A 537 -22.36 -58.82 -66.30
N THR A 538 -21.61 -58.55 -65.22
CA THR A 538 -21.26 -57.17 -64.82
C THR A 538 -20.52 -56.42 -65.93
N SER A 539 -19.64 -57.08 -66.70
CA SER A 539 -18.96 -56.44 -67.85
C SER A 539 -19.85 -56.17 -69.07
N CYS A 540 -21.10 -56.66 -69.08
CA CYS A 540 -22.07 -56.43 -70.16
C CYS A 540 -23.04 -55.29 -69.89
N LEU A 541 -22.98 -54.67 -68.71
CA LEU A 541 -23.99 -53.75 -68.16
C LEU A 541 -23.32 -52.46 -67.64
N ALA A 542 -24.13 -51.49 -67.19
CA ALA A 542 -23.65 -50.25 -66.59
C ALA A 542 -23.27 -50.45 -65.10
N GLN A 543 -22.73 -49.42 -64.44
CA GLN A 543 -22.30 -49.50 -63.04
C GLN A 543 -23.49 -49.36 -62.06
N GLU A 544 -24.51 -48.64 -62.51
CA GLU A 544 -25.81 -48.43 -61.87
C GLU A 544 -26.68 -49.70 -61.89
N ASP A 545 -26.60 -50.48 -62.97
CA ASP A 545 -27.34 -51.73 -63.17
C ASP A 545 -27.05 -52.75 -62.05
N ILE A 546 -28.03 -53.61 -61.77
CA ILE A 546 -27.96 -54.58 -60.68
C ILE A 546 -27.69 -55.96 -61.28
N VAL A 547 -26.55 -56.55 -60.92
CA VAL A 547 -26.23 -57.96 -61.17
C VAL A 547 -26.28 -58.71 -59.85
N SER A 548 -27.13 -59.73 -59.78
CA SER A 548 -27.31 -60.54 -58.59
C SER A 548 -27.38 -62.02 -58.92
N ARG A 549 -27.00 -62.86 -57.96
CA ARG A 549 -27.20 -64.30 -58.00
C ARG A 549 -28.23 -64.69 -56.94
N LEU A 550 -29.23 -65.46 -57.33
CA LEU A 550 -30.33 -65.85 -56.46
C LEU A 550 -30.00 -67.15 -55.71
N ALA A 551 -29.75 -68.21 -56.47
CA ALA A 551 -29.28 -69.52 -56.03
C ALA A 551 -28.64 -70.25 -57.23
N GLY A 552 -27.87 -71.33 -56.99
CA GLY A 552 -27.42 -72.23 -58.08
C GLY A 552 -26.80 -71.51 -59.28
N ASP A 553 -27.40 -71.74 -60.44
CA ASP A 553 -27.20 -71.16 -61.78
C ASP A 553 -28.14 -69.98 -62.11
N GLU A 554 -29.01 -69.56 -61.18
CA GLU A 554 -29.99 -68.49 -61.35
C GLU A 554 -29.39 -67.11 -61.05
N PHE A 555 -29.41 -66.23 -62.05
CA PHE A 555 -29.02 -64.82 -61.94
C PHE A 555 -30.22 -63.91 -62.24
N LEU A 556 -30.31 -62.81 -61.50
CA LEU A 556 -31.31 -61.77 -61.72
C LEU A 556 -30.59 -60.46 -62.04
N LEU A 557 -30.94 -59.87 -63.19
CA LEU A 557 -30.54 -58.51 -63.55
C LEU A 557 -31.71 -57.54 -63.35
N GLY A 558 -31.38 -56.33 -62.93
CA GLY A 558 -32.21 -55.16 -63.21
C GLY A 558 -31.40 -54.15 -63.99
N ILE A 559 -31.93 -53.75 -65.14
CA ILE A 559 -31.30 -52.78 -66.05
C ILE A 559 -32.16 -51.52 -66.06
N ASN A 560 -31.55 -50.36 -65.82
CA ASN A 560 -32.28 -49.10 -65.71
C ASN A 560 -32.62 -48.50 -67.08
N GLY A 561 -33.85 -48.02 -67.22
CA GLY A 561 -34.37 -47.29 -68.38
C GLY A 561 -35.13 -48.15 -69.41
N MET A 562 -35.91 -47.48 -70.27
CA MET A 562 -36.67 -48.11 -71.35
C MET A 562 -35.79 -48.40 -72.58
N CYS A 563 -34.75 -49.22 -72.40
CA CYS A 563 -33.80 -49.60 -73.43
C CYS A 563 -34.41 -50.58 -74.44
N SER A 564 -35.24 -50.07 -75.36
CA SER A 564 -35.94 -50.80 -76.43
C SER A 564 -35.05 -51.42 -77.52
N SER A 565 -33.76 -51.64 -77.23
CA SER A 565 -32.81 -52.29 -78.11
C SER A 565 -32.51 -53.71 -77.64
N PRO A 566 -32.91 -54.75 -78.39
CA PRO A 566 -32.49 -56.14 -78.14
C PRO A 566 -30.96 -56.36 -78.11
N SER A 567 -30.15 -55.36 -78.51
CA SER A 567 -28.69 -55.45 -78.53
C SER A 567 -28.06 -55.76 -77.17
N ILE A 568 -28.64 -55.31 -76.04
CA ILE A 568 -28.09 -55.61 -74.72
C ILE A 568 -28.30 -57.08 -74.33
N PHE A 569 -29.45 -57.66 -74.66
CA PHE A 569 -29.75 -59.07 -74.38
C PHE A 569 -29.03 -60.01 -75.33
N ASN A 570 -28.93 -59.67 -76.62
CA ASN A 570 -28.03 -60.36 -77.55
C ASN A 570 -26.58 -60.30 -77.04
N ARG A 571 -26.07 -59.14 -76.62
CA ARG A 571 -24.72 -58.99 -76.05
C ARG A 571 -24.51 -59.92 -74.84
N VAL A 572 -25.49 -60.05 -73.94
CA VAL A 572 -25.39 -60.97 -72.80
C VAL A 572 -25.36 -62.44 -73.27
N VAL A 573 -26.29 -62.86 -74.14
CA VAL A 573 -26.36 -64.23 -74.69
C VAL A 573 -25.07 -64.61 -75.43
N GLU A 574 -24.62 -63.76 -76.35
CA GLU A 574 -23.37 -63.94 -77.11
C GLU A 574 -22.16 -64.03 -76.19
N LYS A 575 -22.04 -63.13 -75.21
CA LYS A 575 -20.91 -63.14 -74.27
C LYS A 575 -20.95 -64.38 -73.40
N LEU A 576 -22.09 -64.78 -72.84
CA LEU A 576 -22.20 -66.01 -72.06
C LEU A 576 -21.90 -67.27 -72.90
N SER A 577 -22.30 -67.30 -74.18
CA SER A 577 -21.99 -68.40 -75.12
C SER A 577 -20.50 -68.65 -75.39
N THR A 578 -19.64 -67.65 -75.16
CA THR A 578 -18.17 -67.83 -75.36
C THR A 578 -17.58 -68.76 -74.28
N PRO A 579 -16.64 -69.66 -74.61
CA PRO A 579 -16.05 -70.56 -73.61
C PRO A 579 -15.47 -69.85 -72.38
N PHE A 580 -15.52 -70.53 -71.24
CA PHE A 580 -14.94 -70.11 -69.98
C PHE A 580 -13.69 -70.97 -69.72
N MET A 581 -12.52 -70.34 -69.70
CA MET A 581 -11.26 -71.01 -69.37
C MET A 581 -11.08 -71.05 -67.85
N ILE A 582 -11.17 -72.26 -67.26
CA ILE A 582 -11.10 -72.50 -65.82
C ILE A 582 -10.02 -73.55 -65.58
N ASP A 583 -8.93 -73.18 -64.90
CA ASP A 583 -7.75 -74.05 -64.64
C ASP A 583 -7.20 -74.79 -65.89
N GLY A 584 -7.40 -74.21 -67.08
CA GLY A 584 -6.99 -74.78 -68.38
C GLY A 584 -8.08 -75.58 -69.10
N VAL A 585 -9.20 -75.89 -68.45
CA VAL A 585 -10.39 -76.53 -69.06
C VAL A 585 -11.25 -75.47 -69.75
N ALA A 586 -11.76 -75.79 -70.94
CA ALA A 586 -12.67 -74.93 -71.70
C ALA A 586 -14.14 -75.33 -71.44
N CYS A 587 -14.74 -74.78 -70.39
CA CYS A 587 -16.15 -75.03 -70.07
C CYS A 587 -17.04 -74.18 -70.98
N GLN A 588 -18.01 -74.79 -71.67
CA GLN A 588 -19.01 -74.05 -72.45
C GLN A 588 -20.40 -74.25 -71.84
N VAL A 589 -21.04 -73.14 -71.51
CA VAL A 589 -22.47 -73.05 -71.19
C VAL A 589 -23.13 -72.05 -72.11
N THR A 590 -24.44 -72.14 -72.19
CA THR A 590 -25.28 -71.13 -72.84
C THR A 590 -26.21 -70.52 -71.81
N ALA A 591 -27.04 -69.54 -72.17
CA ALA A 591 -27.97 -68.93 -71.23
C ALA A 591 -29.35 -68.75 -71.86
N SER A 592 -30.38 -69.12 -71.10
CA SER A 592 -31.76 -68.77 -71.40
C SER A 592 -32.14 -67.58 -70.53
N LEU A 593 -32.64 -66.53 -71.17
CA LEU A 593 -33.02 -65.28 -70.50
C LEU A 593 -34.53 -65.05 -70.67
N GLY A 594 -35.16 -64.55 -69.63
CA GLY A 594 -36.53 -64.06 -69.67
C GLY A 594 -36.60 -62.64 -69.15
N ILE A 595 -37.36 -61.79 -69.85
CA ILE A 595 -37.38 -60.34 -69.60
C ILE A 595 -38.83 -59.91 -69.40
N SER A 596 -39.13 -59.35 -68.22
CA SER A 596 -40.32 -58.52 -67.99
C SER A 596 -39.92 -57.05 -67.87
N TYR A 597 -40.71 -56.17 -68.48
CA TYR A 597 -40.57 -54.73 -68.33
C TYR A 597 -41.39 -54.25 -67.13
N TRP A 598 -40.75 -53.47 -66.25
CA TRP A 598 -41.37 -52.84 -65.10
C TRP A 598 -41.29 -51.32 -65.26
N PRO A 599 -42.27 -50.68 -65.94
CA PRO A 599 -42.31 -49.23 -66.02
C PRO A 599 -42.59 -48.63 -64.64
N ALA A 600 -42.02 -47.46 -64.35
CA ALA A 600 -42.19 -46.76 -63.07
C ALA A 600 -43.64 -46.41 -62.71
N THR A 601 -44.57 -46.50 -63.66
CA THR A 601 -46.01 -46.32 -63.47
C THR A 601 -46.76 -47.61 -63.12
N ASP A 602 -46.08 -48.76 -63.11
CA ASP A 602 -46.65 -50.07 -62.79
C ASP A 602 -46.75 -50.25 -61.26
N THR A 603 -47.87 -50.84 -60.83
CA THR A 603 -48.20 -51.06 -59.42
C THR A 603 -48.07 -52.53 -58.99
N THR A 604 -47.65 -53.43 -59.90
CA THR A 604 -47.25 -54.81 -59.54
C THR A 604 -46.03 -54.81 -58.62
N SER A 605 -45.92 -55.81 -57.74
CA SER A 605 -44.72 -56.02 -56.92
C SER A 605 -43.54 -56.53 -57.74
N LEU A 606 -42.32 -56.29 -57.24
CA LEU A 606 -41.10 -56.84 -57.83
C LEU A 606 -41.12 -58.38 -57.90
N ASP A 607 -41.63 -59.08 -56.89
CA ASP A 607 -41.73 -60.55 -56.92
C ASP A 607 -42.61 -61.04 -58.09
N GLN A 608 -43.69 -60.33 -58.44
CA GLN A 608 -44.49 -60.64 -59.62
C GLN A 608 -43.69 -60.43 -60.91
N LYS A 609 -42.91 -59.35 -61.01
CA LYS A 609 -42.07 -59.07 -62.19
C LYS A 609 -40.92 -60.06 -62.35
N ILE A 610 -40.38 -60.58 -61.25
CA ILE A 610 -39.44 -61.70 -61.23
C ILE A 610 -40.13 -62.98 -61.72
N THR A 611 -41.37 -63.25 -61.32
CA THR A 611 -42.15 -64.40 -61.84
C THR A 611 -42.45 -64.28 -63.33
N GLU A 612 -42.88 -63.10 -63.82
CA GLU A 612 -43.07 -62.85 -65.25
C GLU A 612 -41.77 -63.08 -66.06
N ALA A 613 -40.62 -62.69 -65.49
CA ALA A 613 -39.32 -62.93 -66.10
C ALA A 613 -38.91 -64.41 -66.09
N ASP A 614 -39.23 -65.18 -65.04
CA ASP A 614 -39.01 -66.64 -65.01
C ASP A 614 -39.89 -67.38 -66.03
N GLU A 615 -41.18 -67.01 -66.16
CA GLU A 615 -42.07 -67.56 -67.19
C GLU A 615 -41.54 -67.30 -68.61
N ALA A 616 -41.04 -66.08 -68.87
CA ALA A 616 -40.38 -65.74 -70.13
C ALA A 616 -39.12 -66.59 -70.37
N MET A 617 -38.31 -66.81 -69.34
CA MET A 617 -37.08 -67.62 -69.42
C MET A 617 -37.42 -69.09 -69.72
N TYR A 618 -38.50 -69.62 -69.15
CA TYR A 618 -39.00 -70.96 -69.45
C TYR A 618 -39.47 -71.10 -70.91
N ILE A 619 -40.05 -70.03 -71.50
CA ILE A 619 -40.36 -69.98 -72.95
C ILE A 619 -39.07 -70.01 -73.78
N ALA A 620 -38.04 -69.23 -73.44
CA ALA A 620 -36.75 -69.24 -74.13
C ALA A 620 -36.09 -70.64 -74.12
N LYS A 621 -36.10 -71.33 -72.97
CA LYS A 621 -35.65 -72.73 -72.84
C LYS A 621 -36.42 -73.67 -73.77
N ARG A 622 -37.74 -73.55 -73.85
CA ARG A 622 -38.60 -74.40 -74.71
C ARG A 622 -38.46 -74.12 -76.20
N GLN A 623 -38.07 -72.90 -76.58
CA GLN A 623 -37.86 -72.50 -77.98
C GLN A 623 -36.48 -72.89 -78.54
N GLY A 624 -35.61 -73.55 -77.75
CA GLY A 624 -34.32 -74.06 -78.24
C GLY A 624 -33.10 -73.76 -77.35
N LYS A 625 -33.27 -73.03 -76.24
CA LYS A 625 -32.18 -72.54 -75.36
C LYS A 625 -31.28 -71.50 -76.05
N ASN A 626 -30.28 -70.99 -75.31
CA ASN A 626 -29.31 -70.00 -75.77
C ASN A 626 -29.90 -68.73 -76.42
N GLN A 627 -30.93 -68.16 -75.81
CA GLN A 627 -31.64 -67.00 -76.33
C GLN A 627 -32.36 -66.26 -75.21
N PHE A 628 -32.80 -65.04 -75.49
CA PHE A 628 -33.73 -64.31 -74.63
C PHE A 628 -35.14 -64.38 -75.19
N TYR A 629 -36.13 -64.40 -74.31
CA TYR A 629 -37.53 -64.12 -74.65
C TYR A 629 -38.01 -62.91 -73.84
N CYS A 630 -38.68 -61.98 -74.51
CA CYS A 630 -39.29 -60.81 -73.89
C CYS A 630 -40.81 -60.96 -73.94
N LEU A 631 -41.50 -60.67 -72.84
CA LEU A 631 -42.95 -60.48 -72.88
C LEU A 631 -43.23 -59.17 -73.65
N ASP A 632 -44.13 -59.24 -74.63
CA ASP A 632 -43.90 -58.61 -75.94
C ASP A 632 -44.38 -57.15 -76.06
N HIS A 633 -43.44 -56.20 -76.23
CA HIS A 633 -43.72 -54.75 -76.30
C HIS A 633 -42.76 -53.86 -77.18
N ILE A 634 -41.73 -54.38 -77.90
CA ILE A 634 -40.44 -53.61 -78.08
C ILE A 634 -39.91 -53.18 -79.50
N HIS A 635 -39.84 -54.04 -80.53
CA HIS A 635 -38.70 -54.00 -81.51
C HIS A 635 -38.74 -52.98 -82.71
N ALA A 636 -37.66 -52.20 -82.96
CA ALA A 636 -37.35 -51.53 -84.27
C ALA A 636 -35.89 -51.01 -84.50
N ARG A 637 -35.22 -51.37 -85.65
CA ARG A 637 -33.96 -50.76 -86.27
C ARG A 637 -32.58 -51.03 -85.59
N SER A 638 -31.36 -50.82 -86.14
CA SER A 638 -30.71 -50.65 -87.50
C SER A 638 -29.15 -50.66 -87.38
N ASN A 639 -28.31 -50.84 -88.45
CA ASN A 639 -26.82 -50.96 -88.33
C ASN A 639 -25.96 -50.76 -89.64
N GLU A 640 -24.64 -50.43 -89.58
CA GLU A 640 -23.65 -50.46 -90.71
C GLU A 640 -22.12 -50.38 -90.30
N THR A 641 -21.17 -51.08 -90.98
CA THR A 641 -19.64 -51.00 -90.97
C THR A 641 -18.80 -51.53 -89.75
N GLU A 642 -17.45 -51.81 -89.73
CA GLU A 642 -16.40 -52.38 -90.65
C GLU A 642 -15.03 -52.80 -89.94
N VAL A 643 -14.14 -53.55 -90.63
CA VAL A 643 -12.61 -53.74 -90.65
C VAL A 643 -11.68 -53.40 -89.42
N GLY A 644 -10.50 -54.02 -89.13
CA GLY A 644 -9.69 -55.17 -89.65
C GLY A 644 -8.13 -55.10 -89.43
N GLN A 645 -7.35 -56.19 -89.69
CA GLN A 645 -5.83 -56.37 -89.66
C GLN A 645 -5.11 -56.36 -88.27
N SER A 646 -4.17 -57.25 -87.87
CA SER A 646 -2.88 -57.86 -88.37
C SER A 646 -1.61 -57.00 -88.13
N ALA A 647 -0.43 -57.51 -87.73
CA ALA A 647 0.06 -58.89 -87.58
C ALA A 647 1.08 -59.03 -86.42
#